data_AF-A0A4Y7IY23-F1
#
_entry.id   AF-A0A4Y7IY23-F1
#
_cell.length_a   1.000
_cell.length_b   1.000
_cell.length_c   1.000
_cell.angle_alpha   90.00
_cell.angle_beta   90.00
_cell.angle_gamma   90.00
#
_symmetry.space_group_name_H-M   'P 1'
#
loop_
_entity.id
_entity.type
_entity.pdbx_description
1 polymer ?
#
loop_
_entity_poly.entity_id
_entity_poly.type
_entity_poly.pdbx_seq_one_letter_code
_entity_poly.pdbx_strand_id
1 'polypeptide(L)'
;MARNLEELAPIDARLRLLVPRKVSEDDKLVEYDALLLDRFLNILEDLHGDEIKQTVQELYEHSAEYEGGNHDPKKLEDLGNILTNLDPGDSIVVAKSFSHMLNLANLAEEVQIANRRRIKLKKGDFGDENSATTESDIEETLKRLVTQMGKSPEEVFDALKNQTVDLVFTAHPTQSVRRSLLQKHARIRDCLAQLYAKDITPDDKHELDEALQREIQAAFRTDEIRRTPPTPQDEMRAGMSYFYETIWKGVPKFLRRLDTALKNLGINDRVPYNAPLIQFSSWMGGDRDGNPRVTPEVTRDVCLLARMMASNLYYSQIEDLMFELSMWRCSDELRVRADELHRSSKKESKHYLEFWKKVPPSEPYRVILSDVRDKLYQTRERSRHLLSNEISDVPEEETYTNLEQFLEPLELCYRSLCSCGDRAIADGSLLDFLRQVFTFGLSLVRLDIRQESDRHTAVMDAITNHLGIGSYKEWSEERRQEWLLSELGGKRPLFGPDLPKTEEIADVLDTFHVLSEIPSDSFGAYIISMATSPSDVLAVEILQRECHVKNPLGVVPLFEKLADLEAAPAAMARLFSVEWYRNRIEGKQEVMIGYSDSGKDAGRFSAAWQLYKAQEDLVKVAKQFAVKLTMFHGRGGTVGRGGGPTHLAILSQPPDTIQGSLRVTVQGEVIEQSFGEEHLCFRTLQRYTAATLEHGMNPPVSPKPEWRALMDEMAIVSTEKYRSIVFREPRFVEYFRLATPELEFGRMNIGSRPSKRKPSGGIESLRAIPWIFAWTQTRFHLPVWLGFGAAFKHVIEKDIRNLHMLQEMYNQWPFLRVTIDLVEMVFAKGDPGIAALYDKLLVSEDLWSFGQQLRADYEETKSYLLKIAGHVDLLEGNPYLKQRLRLRHSYITTLNVCQAYTLKRIRDLNNHVTLRPHLSREITESNKPAAELVKLNPTSEYAPGLEDTLILTMKGIAAGDHHCCTKNPPALNSSSGYGHVEEIGGLKAYVSGSLDSKLGILLVSDFFGYEAPNLRNLADKVAAAGYYVVVPDFFHGDPFTPGEDVLTWLQSHGTDKGAVEAKQVIKAIKSKGISAVGAAGMCWGGKVVGELAKSYDLKAIVMMHPSRVTVDDIKEIKVPISILGAELDKQSPPALLRQFEEVLSTKPEVDSFVKIFKGVDHGWTLRYDIGNKVAVKQAEKAHHYMLKWLSKYVKC
;
A
#
# COMPACT_ATOMS: atom_id res chain seq x y z
N MET A 1 41.81 21.00 15.11
CA MET A 1 42.63 19.78 15.33
C MET A 1 42.71 19.06 13.99
N ALA A 2 43.89 18.68 13.52
CA ALA A 2 44.10 18.25 12.13
C ALA A 2 45.10 17.08 12.03
N ARG A 3 44.85 16.01 12.79
CA ARG A 3 45.53 14.70 12.71
C ARG A 3 44.49 13.61 13.00
N ASN A 4 44.75 12.40 12.52
CA ASN A 4 43.86 11.23 12.55
C ASN A 4 42.58 11.41 11.71
N LEU A 5 42.76 11.51 10.39
CA LEU A 5 41.70 11.35 9.37
C LEU A 5 41.98 10.17 8.41
N GLU A 6 43.09 9.44 8.60
CA GLU A 6 43.59 8.40 7.68
C GLU A 6 43.15 6.98 8.07
N GLU A 7 42.37 6.83 9.14
CA GLU A 7 41.79 5.54 9.62
C GLU A 7 40.24 5.56 9.65
N LEU A 8 39.61 6.44 8.87
CA LEU A 8 38.16 6.47 8.66
C LEU A 8 37.82 6.08 7.22
N ALA A 9 36.80 5.25 7.04
CA ALA A 9 36.44 4.66 5.74
C ALA A 9 36.09 5.74 4.69
N PRO A 10 36.42 5.51 3.40
CA PRO A 10 36.31 6.53 2.34
C PRO A 10 34.89 7.09 2.12
N ILE A 11 33.86 6.31 2.49
CA ILE A 11 32.45 6.65 2.29
C ILE A 11 31.95 7.73 3.27
N ASP A 12 32.32 7.63 4.55
CA ASP A 12 31.97 8.65 5.57
C ASP A 12 32.61 10.01 5.21
N ALA A 13 33.85 9.99 4.71
CA ALA A 13 34.51 11.18 4.20
C ALA A 13 33.76 11.81 3.00
N ARG A 14 33.31 10.99 2.03
CA ARG A 14 32.55 11.48 0.86
C ARG A 14 31.16 12.02 1.25
N LEU A 15 30.43 11.35 2.13
CA LEU A 15 29.14 11.85 2.65
C LEU A 15 29.29 13.21 3.35
N ARG A 16 30.38 13.41 4.12
CA ARG A 16 30.69 14.69 4.77
C ARG A 16 31.12 15.80 3.81
N LEU A 17 31.51 15.49 2.57
CA LEU A 17 31.72 16.52 1.54
C LEU A 17 30.39 17.02 0.97
N LEU A 18 29.41 16.14 0.77
CA LEU A 18 28.03 16.50 0.37
C LEU A 18 27.29 17.29 1.47
N VAL A 19 27.51 16.89 2.73
CA VAL A 19 26.88 17.48 3.93
C VAL A 19 27.97 17.86 4.97
N PRO A 20 28.66 19.00 4.80
CA PRO A 20 29.79 19.40 5.65
C PRO A 20 29.39 20.05 6.99
N ARG A 21 28.09 20.12 7.31
CA ARG A 21 27.57 20.70 8.56
C ARG A 21 26.37 19.90 9.04
N LYS A 22 26.34 19.61 10.35
CA LYS A 22 25.16 19.06 11.03
C LYS A 22 24.04 20.09 11.10
N VAL A 23 22.80 19.64 10.97
CA VAL A 23 21.60 20.51 11.05
C VAL A 23 20.99 20.59 12.46
N SER A 24 21.39 19.70 13.38
CA SER A 24 21.09 19.78 14.82
C SER A 24 22.21 19.10 15.64
N GLU A 25 22.29 19.34 16.96
CA GLU A 25 23.31 18.71 17.82
C GLU A 25 23.20 17.18 17.87
N ASP A 26 21.97 16.67 17.70
CA ASP A 26 21.59 15.25 17.68
C ASP A 26 21.42 14.69 16.27
N ASP A 27 21.88 15.43 15.26
CA ASP A 27 21.98 14.97 13.88
C ASP A 27 23.04 13.86 13.79
N LYS A 28 22.61 12.68 13.34
CA LYS A 28 23.40 11.47 13.13
C LYS A 28 23.18 10.90 11.73
N LEU A 29 22.50 11.62 10.84
CA LEU A 29 22.02 11.06 9.57
C LEU A 29 23.16 10.59 8.66
N VAL A 30 24.28 11.32 8.64
CA VAL A 30 25.51 10.92 7.92
C VAL A 30 26.12 9.67 8.56
N GLU A 31 26.20 9.60 9.88
CA GLU A 31 26.72 8.42 10.59
C GLU A 31 25.82 7.18 10.42
N TYR A 32 24.51 7.35 10.27
CA TYR A 32 23.58 6.27 9.97
C TYR A 32 23.75 5.75 8.53
N ASP A 33 23.77 6.65 7.55
CA ASP A 33 23.90 6.26 6.13
C ASP A 33 25.27 5.59 5.88
N ALA A 34 26.35 6.15 6.43
CA ALA A 34 27.68 5.55 6.35
C ALA A 34 27.74 4.13 6.95
N LEU A 35 27.09 3.87 8.08
CA LEU A 35 27.03 2.54 8.70
C LEU A 35 26.24 1.55 7.82
N LEU A 36 25.09 1.96 7.28
CA LEU A 36 24.26 1.10 6.43
C LEU A 36 24.96 0.77 5.11
N LEU A 37 25.66 1.74 4.51
CA LEU A 37 26.49 1.53 3.31
C LEU A 37 27.65 0.57 3.56
N ASP A 38 28.40 0.74 4.65
CA ASP A 38 29.51 -0.16 4.99
C ASP A 38 29.03 -1.61 5.15
N ARG A 39 27.98 -1.83 5.96
CA ARG A 39 27.40 -3.16 6.13
C ARG A 39 26.84 -3.72 4.81
N PHE A 40 26.19 -2.89 4.01
CA PHE A 40 25.67 -3.32 2.70
C PHE A 40 26.80 -3.72 1.72
N LEU A 41 27.89 -2.96 1.64
CA LEU A 41 29.00 -3.25 0.72
C LEU A 41 29.80 -4.49 1.16
N ASN A 42 29.92 -4.74 2.47
CA ASN A 42 30.52 -5.98 2.96
C ASN A 42 29.62 -7.19 2.63
N ILE A 43 28.31 -7.07 2.80
CA ILE A 43 27.33 -8.07 2.34
C ILE A 43 27.36 -8.26 0.81
N LEU A 44 27.64 -7.21 0.04
CA LEU A 44 27.75 -7.26 -1.41
C LEU A 44 29.03 -8.00 -1.85
N GLU A 45 30.13 -7.82 -1.13
CA GLU A 45 31.39 -8.57 -1.31
C GLU A 45 31.20 -10.06 -1.02
N ASP A 46 30.58 -10.40 0.13
CA ASP A 46 30.30 -11.79 0.54
C ASP A 46 29.45 -12.56 -0.47
N LEU A 47 28.56 -11.86 -1.20
CA LEU A 47 27.62 -12.47 -2.15
C LEU A 47 28.11 -12.48 -3.60
N HIS A 48 28.70 -11.37 -4.07
CA HIS A 48 29.04 -11.18 -5.49
C HIS A 48 30.54 -10.99 -5.76
N GLY A 49 31.35 -10.82 -4.72
CA GLY A 49 32.79 -10.60 -4.81
C GLY A 49 33.21 -9.13 -4.89
N ASP A 50 34.47 -8.92 -4.54
CA ASP A 50 35.15 -7.61 -4.48
C ASP A 50 35.07 -6.81 -5.80
N GLU A 51 35.07 -7.46 -6.96
CA GLU A 51 34.96 -6.79 -8.27
C GLU A 51 33.61 -6.05 -8.44
N ILE A 52 32.50 -6.65 -7.96
CA ILE A 52 31.19 -5.99 -7.92
C ILE A 52 31.13 -4.94 -6.81
N LYS A 53 31.75 -5.20 -5.65
CA LYS A 53 31.87 -4.21 -4.55
C LYS A 53 32.54 -2.92 -5.05
N GLN A 54 33.71 -3.06 -5.68
CA GLN A 54 34.48 -1.95 -6.24
C GLN A 54 33.72 -1.24 -7.36
N THR A 55 33.01 -1.96 -8.24
CA THR A 55 32.20 -1.35 -9.31
C THR A 55 31.04 -0.53 -8.74
N VAL A 56 30.31 -1.06 -7.75
CA VAL A 56 29.22 -0.32 -7.08
C VAL A 56 29.76 0.88 -6.29
N GLN A 57 30.93 0.74 -5.66
CA GLN A 57 31.61 1.86 -5.01
C GLN A 57 32.03 2.93 -6.02
N GLU A 58 32.74 2.59 -7.11
CA GLU A 58 33.17 3.52 -8.16
C GLU A 58 31.99 4.35 -8.73
N LEU A 59 30.85 3.69 -8.98
CA LEU A 59 29.62 4.35 -9.43
C LEU A 59 29.03 5.32 -8.37
N TYR A 60 29.06 4.94 -7.10
CA TYR A 60 28.65 5.83 -6.01
C TYR A 60 29.63 7.00 -5.84
N GLU A 61 30.92 6.76 -6.04
CA GLU A 61 31.97 7.77 -5.92
C GLU A 61 31.90 8.82 -7.03
N HIS A 62 31.67 8.41 -8.29
CA HIS A 62 31.49 9.33 -9.41
C HIS A 62 30.17 10.11 -9.38
N SER A 63 29.07 9.51 -8.90
CA SER A 63 27.81 10.25 -8.69
C SER A 63 27.92 11.24 -7.54
N ALA A 64 28.55 10.88 -6.42
CA ALA A 64 28.84 11.82 -5.34
C ALA A 64 29.79 12.97 -5.77
N GLU A 65 30.73 12.72 -6.70
CA GLU A 65 31.58 13.76 -7.31
C GLU A 65 30.81 14.71 -8.23
N TYR A 66 29.78 14.22 -8.94
CA TYR A 66 28.89 15.05 -9.74
C TYR A 66 28.04 15.98 -8.86
N GLU A 67 27.38 15.44 -7.83
CA GLU A 67 26.52 16.17 -6.90
C GLU A 67 27.29 17.14 -5.98
N GLY A 68 28.51 16.75 -5.58
CA GLY A 68 29.41 17.57 -4.75
C GLY A 68 30.22 18.61 -5.54
N GLY A 69 30.25 18.48 -6.87
CA GLY A 69 30.90 19.42 -7.78
C GLY A 69 29.94 20.39 -8.45
N ASN A 70 30.43 21.08 -9.49
CA ASN A 70 29.62 21.98 -10.32
C ASN A 70 28.75 21.23 -11.35
N HIS A 71 28.29 20.01 -11.03
CA HIS A 71 27.49 19.14 -11.90
C HIS A 71 28.17 18.92 -13.27
N ASP A 72 29.45 18.55 -13.26
CA ASP A 72 30.25 18.34 -14.48
C ASP A 72 29.62 17.23 -15.35
N PRO A 73 29.08 17.54 -16.55
CA PRO A 73 28.43 16.55 -17.39
C PRO A 73 29.33 15.37 -17.76
N LYS A 74 30.66 15.58 -17.74
CA LYS A 74 31.63 14.52 -18.01
C LYS A 74 31.54 13.37 -17.00
N LYS A 75 31.17 13.64 -15.74
CA LYS A 75 30.97 12.59 -14.74
C LYS A 75 29.75 11.70 -15.05
N LEU A 76 28.72 12.24 -15.69
CA LEU A 76 27.61 11.43 -16.20
C LEU A 76 28.02 10.55 -17.38
N GLU A 77 28.96 11.03 -18.22
CA GLU A 77 29.56 10.23 -19.29
C GLU A 77 30.50 9.14 -18.73
N ASP A 78 31.32 9.44 -17.72
CA ASP A 78 32.17 8.46 -17.04
C ASP A 78 31.33 7.34 -16.39
N LEU A 79 30.26 7.69 -15.66
CA LEU A 79 29.25 6.74 -15.15
C LEU A 79 28.62 5.92 -16.29
N GLY A 80 28.23 6.58 -17.37
CA GLY A 80 27.64 5.95 -18.55
C GLY A 80 28.57 4.95 -19.23
N ASN A 81 29.87 5.25 -19.29
CA ASN A 81 30.90 4.37 -19.83
C ASN A 81 31.11 3.13 -18.95
N ILE A 82 30.99 3.22 -17.63
CA ILE A 82 31.03 2.04 -16.75
C ILE A 82 29.75 1.21 -16.96
N LEU A 83 28.58 1.83 -16.77
CA LEU A 83 27.26 1.15 -16.81
C LEU A 83 26.93 0.51 -18.16
N THR A 84 27.31 1.14 -19.27
CA THR A 84 27.03 0.58 -20.62
C THR A 84 27.82 -0.69 -20.89
N ASN A 85 29.05 -0.77 -20.38
CA ASN A 85 29.93 -1.92 -20.56
C ASN A 85 29.54 -3.15 -19.72
N LEU A 86 28.55 -3.04 -18.82
CA LEU A 86 28.04 -4.16 -18.04
C LEU A 86 27.17 -5.10 -18.91
N ASP A 87 27.33 -6.40 -18.69
CA ASP A 87 26.37 -7.39 -19.17
C ASP A 87 25.03 -7.24 -18.40
N PRO A 88 23.92 -7.80 -18.88
CA PRO A 88 22.62 -7.60 -18.24
C PRO A 88 22.50 -8.22 -16.84
N GLY A 89 23.34 -9.19 -16.47
CA GLY A 89 23.38 -9.78 -15.13
C GLY A 89 23.97 -8.81 -14.12
N ASP A 90 25.17 -8.30 -14.41
CA ASP A 90 25.80 -7.24 -13.59
C ASP A 90 24.94 -5.97 -13.57
N SER A 91 24.26 -5.64 -14.68
CA SER A 91 23.33 -4.50 -14.76
C SER A 91 22.18 -4.62 -13.74
N ILE A 92 21.59 -5.81 -13.59
CA ILE A 92 20.56 -6.08 -12.56
C ILE A 92 21.15 -5.96 -11.16
N VAL A 93 22.32 -6.56 -10.90
CA VAL A 93 22.97 -6.53 -9.58
C VAL A 93 23.29 -5.08 -9.17
N VAL A 94 23.82 -4.27 -10.07
CA VAL A 94 24.10 -2.85 -9.85
C VAL A 94 22.81 -2.05 -9.64
N ALA A 95 21.84 -2.13 -10.54
CA ALA A 95 20.58 -1.38 -10.41
C ALA A 95 19.80 -1.75 -9.13
N LYS A 96 19.81 -3.03 -8.75
CA LYS A 96 19.25 -3.51 -7.49
C LYS A 96 20.03 -3.00 -6.29
N SER A 97 21.37 -2.98 -6.33
CA SER A 97 22.20 -2.47 -5.24
C SER A 97 21.93 -1.00 -4.97
N PHE A 98 21.82 -0.18 -6.02
CA PHE A 98 21.48 1.24 -5.87
C PHE A 98 20.03 1.47 -5.42
N SER A 99 19.06 0.67 -5.87
CA SER A 99 17.70 0.63 -5.28
C SER A 99 17.78 0.34 -3.78
N HIS A 100 18.57 -0.66 -3.39
CA HIS A 100 18.65 -1.12 -2.01
C HIS A 100 19.34 -0.13 -1.07
N MET A 101 20.49 0.44 -1.45
CA MET A 101 21.17 1.49 -0.68
C MET A 101 20.26 2.71 -0.47
N LEU A 102 19.49 3.10 -1.49
CA LEU A 102 18.53 4.20 -1.43
C LEU A 102 17.33 3.87 -0.50
N ASN A 103 16.92 2.60 -0.40
CA ASN A 103 15.96 2.16 0.61
C ASN A 103 16.54 2.27 2.03
N LEU A 104 17.79 1.85 2.24
CA LEU A 104 18.47 1.96 3.54
C LEU A 104 18.63 3.44 3.98
N ALA A 105 18.99 4.34 3.05
CA ALA A 105 19.04 5.78 3.29
C ALA A 105 17.67 6.36 3.73
N ASN A 106 16.58 5.94 3.09
CA ASN A 106 15.21 6.31 3.52
C ASN A 106 14.93 5.86 4.98
N LEU A 107 15.36 4.66 5.39
CA LEU A 107 15.18 4.18 6.77
C LEU A 107 16.02 4.97 7.78
N ALA A 108 17.25 5.37 7.41
CA ALA A 108 18.09 6.25 8.22
C ALA A 108 17.44 7.62 8.44
N GLU A 109 16.82 8.20 7.41
CA GLU A 109 16.04 9.43 7.56
C GLU A 109 14.85 9.28 8.51
N GLU A 110 14.09 8.20 8.40
CA GLU A 110 12.92 7.94 9.26
C GLU A 110 13.34 7.81 10.73
N VAL A 111 14.40 7.05 11.03
CA VAL A 111 14.98 6.95 12.38
C VAL A 111 15.49 8.30 12.88
N GLN A 112 16.14 9.09 12.02
CA GLN A 112 16.58 10.44 12.38
C GLN A 112 15.40 11.38 12.69
N ILE A 113 14.32 11.35 11.89
CA ILE A 113 13.16 12.22 12.10
C ILE A 113 12.39 11.79 13.37
N ALA A 114 12.20 10.49 13.58
CA ALA A 114 11.53 9.94 14.76
C ALA A 114 12.26 10.31 16.06
N ASN A 115 13.59 10.23 16.08
CA ASN A 115 14.40 10.44 17.29
C ASN A 115 14.94 11.87 17.49
N ARG A 116 14.86 12.76 16.48
CA ARG A 116 15.30 14.16 16.62
C ARG A 116 14.51 14.89 17.70
N ARG A 117 15.23 15.54 18.62
CA ARG A 117 14.68 16.39 19.69
C ARG A 117 14.03 17.64 19.10
N ARG A 118 12.87 18.02 19.64
CA ARG A 118 12.24 19.32 19.35
C ARG A 118 13.04 20.44 20.02
N ILE A 119 13.60 21.34 19.23
CA ILE A 119 14.26 22.56 19.70
C ILE A 119 13.20 23.68 19.76
N LYS A 120 13.03 24.32 20.91
CA LYS A 120 11.96 25.33 21.13
C LYS A 120 12.23 26.71 20.50
N LEU A 121 13.21 26.82 19.61
CA LEU A 121 13.54 28.05 18.89
C LEU A 121 12.63 28.16 17.64
N LYS A 122 11.46 28.75 17.85
CA LYS A 122 10.50 29.12 16.80
C LYS A 122 10.68 30.61 16.42
N LYS A 123 10.29 31.01 15.22
CA LYS A 123 10.29 32.43 14.80
C LYS A 123 9.13 33.22 15.42
N GLY A 124 8.02 32.55 15.72
CA GLY A 124 6.75 33.16 16.12
C GLY A 124 5.85 33.52 14.94
N ASP A 125 6.05 32.91 13.77
CA ASP A 125 5.29 33.18 12.55
C ASP A 125 4.70 31.88 11.95
N PHE A 126 3.80 32.00 10.97
CA PHE A 126 3.15 30.83 10.35
C PHE A 126 4.12 29.93 9.56
N GLY A 127 5.33 30.42 9.25
CA GLY A 127 6.42 29.64 8.67
C GLY A 127 7.02 28.63 9.64
N ASP A 128 6.78 28.73 10.96
CA ASP A 128 7.16 27.66 11.91
C ASP A 128 6.37 26.37 11.64
N GLU A 129 5.11 26.48 11.19
CA GLU A 129 4.27 25.33 10.81
C GLU A 129 4.67 24.72 9.45
N ASN A 130 5.75 25.23 8.83
CA ASN A 130 6.30 24.79 7.55
C ASN A 130 7.40 23.70 7.69
N SER A 131 7.69 23.22 8.90
CA SER A 131 8.61 22.09 9.13
C SER A 131 8.27 21.32 10.40
N ALA A 132 8.37 19.98 10.37
CA ALA A 132 8.13 19.13 11.55
C ALA A 132 9.10 19.35 12.73
N THR A 133 10.17 20.13 12.53
CA THR A 133 11.10 20.57 13.59
C THR A 133 10.58 21.73 14.41
N THR A 134 9.70 22.56 13.83
CA THR A 134 9.13 23.78 14.41
C THR A 134 7.60 23.70 14.54
N GLU A 135 6.94 22.75 13.87
CA GLU A 135 5.48 22.55 13.88
C GLU A 135 4.95 22.44 15.32
N SER A 136 3.89 23.17 15.62
CA SER A 136 3.23 23.13 16.91
C SER A 136 2.65 21.75 17.18
N ASP A 137 2.93 21.22 18.38
CA ASP A 137 2.14 20.10 18.86
C ASP A 137 0.75 20.56 19.34
N ILE A 138 -0.12 19.60 19.61
CA ILE A 138 -1.50 19.89 19.97
C ILE A 138 -1.62 20.74 21.24
N GLU A 139 -0.70 20.64 22.21
CA GLU A 139 -0.74 21.49 23.39
C GLU A 139 -0.27 22.92 23.09
N GLU A 140 0.75 23.08 22.24
CA GLU A 140 1.19 24.39 21.75
C GLU A 140 0.09 25.10 20.93
N THR A 141 -0.61 24.39 20.04
CA THR A 141 -1.74 24.92 19.25
C THR A 141 -2.91 25.34 20.15
N LEU A 142 -3.35 24.47 21.06
CA LEU A 142 -4.45 24.80 21.97
C LEU A 142 -4.10 25.98 22.89
N LYS A 143 -2.84 26.08 23.36
CA LYS A 143 -2.36 27.24 24.12
C LYS A 143 -2.33 28.52 23.29
N ARG A 144 -1.98 28.45 21.99
CA ARG A 144 -2.06 29.61 21.06
C ARG A 144 -3.51 30.09 20.91
N LEU A 145 -4.47 29.18 20.72
CA LEU A 145 -5.89 29.53 20.61
C LEU A 145 -6.41 30.25 21.86
N VAL A 146 -6.09 29.74 23.06
CA VAL A 146 -6.55 30.38 24.32
C VAL A 146 -5.79 31.69 24.62
N THR A 147 -4.45 31.68 24.57
CA THR A 147 -3.64 32.79 25.09
C THR A 147 -3.37 33.92 24.10
N GLN A 148 -3.45 33.65 22.79
CA GLN A 148 -3.18 34.64 21.73
C GLN A 148 -4.44 35.01 20.95
N MET A 149 -5.29 34.02 20.62
CA MET A 149 -6.54 34.25 19.88
C MET A 149 -7.76 34.49 20.78
N GLY A 150 -7.58 34.45 22.11
CA GLY A 150 -8.61 34.80 23.11
C GLY A 150 -9.78 33.82 23.21
N LYS A 151 -9.62 32.57 22.73
CA LYS A 151 -10.66 31.54 22.78
C LYS A 151 -10.82 30.97 24.18
N SER A 152 -12.04 30.58 24.55
CA SER A 152 -12.28 29.87 25.81
C SER A 152 -11.82 28.39 25.69
N PRO A 153 -11.32 27.76 26.76
CA PRO A 153 -11.03 26.32 26.76
C PRO A 153 -12.25 25.46 26.41
N GLU A 154 -13.45 25.92 26.74
CA GLU A 154 -14.73 25.29 26.43
C GLU A 154 -15.10 25.41 24.94
N GLU A 155 -14.93 26.59 24.31
CA GLU A 155 -15.09 26.76 22.85
C GLU A 155 -14.18 25.78 22.08
N VAL A 156 -12.93 25.65 22.54
CA VAL A 156 -11.91 24.77 21.98
C VAL A 156 -12.29 23.30 22.14
N PHE A 157 -12.85 22.91 23.29
CA PHE A 157 -13.35 21.55 23.54
C PHE A 157 -14.62 21.24 22.73
N ASP A 158 -15.52 22.20 22.56
CA ASP A 158 -16.74 22.06 21.74
C ASP A 158 -16.41 21.92 20.25
N ALA A 159 -15.45 22.67 19.73
CA ALA A 159 -14.96 22.50 18.36
C ALA A 159 -14.35 21.10 18.15
N LEU A 160 -13.49 20.64 19.07
CA LEU A 160 -12.89 19.29 19.02
C LEU A 160 -13.94 18.17 19.02
N LYS A 161 -15.03 18.28 19.80
CA LYS A 161 -16.12 17.28 19.79
C LYS A 161 -16.86 17.20 18.45
N ASN A 162 -16.87 18.28 17.68
CA ASN A 162 -17.55 18.40 16.38
C ASN A 162 -16.60 18.29 15.18
N GLN A 163 -15.31 18.01 15.42
CA GLN A 163 -14.28 17.91 14.41
C GLN A 163 -14.17 16.47 13.87
N THR A 164 -13.85 16.33 12.58
CA THR A 164 -13.47 15.09 11.91
C THR A 164 -12.35 15.34 10.91
N VAL A 165 -11.30 14.53 10.98
CA VAL A 165 -10.31 14.34 9.92
C VAL A 165 -10.52 12.95 9.31
N ASP A 166 -10.91 12.87 8.04
CA ASP A 166 -10.97 11.60 7.29
C ASP A 166 -9.80 11.46 6.32
N LEU A 167 -9.05 10.37 6.48
CA LEU A 167 -7.81 10.09 5.76
C LEU A 167 -8.05 8.96 4.76
N VAL A 168 -8.14 9.33 3.47
CA VAL A 168 -8.59 8.43 2.40
C VAL A 168 -7.38 7.76 1.75
N PHE A 169 -7.17 6.48 2.07
CA PHE A 169 -6.02 5.69 1.62
C PHE A 169 -6.19 5.22 0.16
N THR A 170 -5.10 5.25 -0.59
CA THR A 170 -5.11 4.92 -2.03
C THR A 170 -4.00 3.94 -2.41
N ALA A 171 -4.19 3.21 -3.51
CA ALA A 171 -3.18 2.30 -4.03
C ALA A 171 -1.89 3.04 -4.40
N HIS A 172 -0.74 2.45 -4.03
CA HIS A 172 0.59 2.92 -4.40
C HIS A 172 0.77 2.79 -5.92
N PRO A 173 1.16 3.86 -6.64
CA PRO A 173 1.15 3.86 -8.10
C PRO A 173 2.24 3.01 -8.77
N THR A 174 3.12 2.37 -7.99
CA THR A 174 4.46 1.98 -8.46
C THR A 174 5.13 0.84 -7.68
N GLN A 175 4.95 0.78 -6.35
CA GLN A 175 5.55 -0.24 -5.50
C GLN A 175 4.61 -0.65 -4.36
N SER A 176 3.82 -1.70 -4.58
CA SER A 176 3.05 -2.33 -3.52
C SER A 176 3.98 -3.19 -2.63
N VAL A 177 4.53 -2.59 -1.56
CA VAL A 177 5.41 -3.30 -0.61
C VAL A 177 4.74 -4.60 -0.15
N ARG A 178 5.42 -5.76 -0.25
CA ARG A 178 4.92 -6.97 0.45
C ARG A 178 5.15 -6.72 1.94
N ARG A 179 4.20 -7.05 2.81
CA ARG A 179 4.31 -6.88 4.29
C ARG A 179 5.61 -7.46 4.88
N SER A 180 6.17 -8.51 4.27
CA SER A 180 7.49 -9.09 4.62
C SER A 180 8.68 -8.14 4.41
N LEU A 181 8.56 -7.23 3.43
CA LEU A 181 9.39 -6.04 3.16
C LEU A 181 9.35 -5.05 4.33
N LEU A 182 8.15 -4.49 4.59
CA LEU A 182 7.89 -3.54 5.68
C LEU A 182 8.40 -4.04 7.04
N GLN A 183 8.15 -5.31 7.37
CA GLN A 183 8.63 -5.90 8.62
C GLN A 183 10.16 -6.10 8.67
N LYS A 184 10.90 -6.04 7.56
CA LYS A 184 12.38 -5.98 7.56
C LYS A 184 12.86 -4.55 7.74
N HIS A 185 12.21 -3.60 7.07
CA HIS A 185 12.46 -2.18 7.25
C HIS A 185 12.26 -1.75 8.71
N ALA A 186 11.17 -2.20 9.35
CA ALA A 186 10.94 -2.00 10.79
C ALA A 186 12.10 -2.52 11.65
N ARG A 187 12.52 -3.79 11.51
CA ARG A 187 13.65 -4.33 12.30
C ARG A 187 14.98 -3.63 12.03
N ILE A 188 15.22 -3.15 10.80
CA ILE A 188 16.39 -2.32 10.48
C ILE A 188 16.33 -0.98 11.22
N ARG A 189 15.15 -0.30 11.23
CA ARG A 189 14.92 0.93 12.01
C ARG A 189 15.11 0.70 13.52
N ASP A 190 14.59 -0.42 14.04
CA ASP A 190 14.71 -0.79 15.46
C ASP A 190 16.17 -1.03 15.87
N CYS A 191 16.94 -1.77 15.07
CA CYS A 191 18.36 -2.02 15.35
C CYS A 191 19.17 -0.72 15.28
N LEU A 192 18.93 0.12 14.26
CA LEU A 192 19.63 1.39 14.08
C LEU A 192 19.35 2.38 15.23
N ALA A 193 18.11 2.41 15.75
CA ALA A 193 17.75 3.22 16.92
C ALA A 193 18.45 2.72 18.20
N GLN A 194 18.50 1.40 18.41
CA GLN A 194 19.10 0.79 19.61
C GLN A 194 20.64 0.90 19.62
N LEU A 195 21.31 0.66 18.49
CA LEU A 195 22.78 0.77 18.35
C LEU A 195 23.36 2.13 18.74
N TYR A 196 22.52 3.17 18.76
CA TYR A 196 22.88 4.55 19.06
C TYR A 196 22.22 5.09 20.35
N ALA A 197 21.69 4.20 21.19
CA ALA A 197 21.34 4.48 22.58
C ALA A 197 22.59 4.90 23.39
N LYS A 198 22.38 5.60 24.51
CA LYS A 198 23.49 6.20 25.29
C LYS A 198 24.33 5.18 26.05
N ASP A 199 23.66 4.18 26.63
CA ASP A 199 24.19 3.34 27.71
C ASP A 199 24.21 1.85 27.29
N ILE A 200 24.36 1.59 25.98
CA ILE A 200 24.44 0.26 25.36
C ILE A 200 25.75 -0.45 25.73
N THR A 201 25.72 -1.74 26.05
CA THR A 201 26.94 -2.51 26.33
C THR A 201 27.68 -2.91 25.05
N PRO A 202 28.98 -3.27 25.12
CA PRO A 202 29.71 -3.78 23.95
C PRO A 202 29.07 -5.04 23.35
N ASP A 203 28.52 -5.92 24.19
CA ASP A 203 27.93 -7.19 23.78
C ASP A 203 26.57 -6.96 23.11
N ASP A 204 25.67 -6.16 23.72
CA ASP A 204 24.40 -5.74 23.10
C ASP A 204 24.64 -5.10 21.72
N LYS A 205 25.69 -4.27 21.62
CA LYS A 205 26.05 -3.58 20.38
C LYS A 205 26.53 -4.56 19.31
N HIS A 206 27.25 -5.62 19.69
CA HIS A 206 27.69 -6.66 18.76
C HIS A 206 26.50 -7.49 18.26
N GLU A 207 25.61 -7.92 19.15
CA GLU A 207 24.40 -8.68 18.79
C GLU A 207 23.45 -7.87 17.90
N LEU A 208 23.30 -6.56 18.16
CA LEU A 208 22.48 -5.67 17.34
C LEU A 208 23.11 -5.35 15.98
N ASP A 209 24.44 -5.36 15.85
CA ASP A 209 25.12 -5.19 14.57
C ASP A 209 25.00 -6.45 13.69
N GLU A 210 25.15 -7.65 14.29
CA GLU A 210 24.84 -8.92 13.61
C GLU A 210 23.36 -8.99 13.19
N ALA A 211 22.44 -8.53 14.04
CA ALA A 211 21.02 -8.47 13.71
C ALA A 211 20.75 -7.49 12.56
N LEU A 212 21.40 -6.32 12.54
CA LEU A 212 21.31 -5.33 11.47
C LEU A 212 21.83 -5.92 10.15
N GLN A 213 23.04 -6.49 10.13
CA GLN A 213 23.62 -7.15 8.96
C GLN A 213 22.70 -8.25 8.42
N ARG A 214 22.18 -9.12 9.30
CA ARG A 214 21.27 -10.21 8.92
C ARG A 214 19.95 -9.71 8.34
N GLU A 215 19.38 -8.63 8.85
CA GLU A 215 18.16 -8.04 8.28
C GLU A 215 18.43 -7.28 6.97
N ILE A 216 19.58 -6.61 6.81
CA ILE A 216 20.02 -6.01 5.54
C ILE A 216 20.25 -7.10 4.49
N GLN A 217 21.01 -8.16 4.77
CA GLN A 217 21.23 -9.25 3.81
C GLN A 217 19.91 -9.96 3.48
N ALA A 218 19.04 -10.18 4.47
CA ALA A 218 17.71 -10.71 4.22
C ALA A 218 16.84 -9.75 3.39
N ALA A 219 17.02 -8.43 3.54
CA ALA A 219 16.34 -7.42 2.73
C ALA A 219 16.92 -7.34 1.31
N PHE A 220 18.23 -7.47 1.09
CA PHE A 220 18.83 -7.45 -0.25
C PHE A 220 18.61 -8.74 -1.03
N ARG A 221 18.68 -9.92 -0.39
CA ARG A 221 18.29 -11.21 -1.02
C ARG A 221 16.77 -11.38 -1.18
N THR A 222 16.02 -10.28 -1.10
CA THR A 222 14.63 -10.12 -1.56
C THR A 222 14.65 -9.94 -3.07
N ASP A 223 13.64 -10.45 -3.78
CA ASP A 223 13.32 -9.87 -5.09
C ASP A 223 12.71 -8.47 -4.84
N GLU A 224 12.91 -7.49 -5.69
CA GLU A 224 12.20 -6.19 -5.60
C GLU A 224 11.12 -6.07 -6.68
N ILE A 225 11.13 -6.98 -7.65
CA ILE A 225 10.21 -7.04 -8.79
C ILE A 225 8.94 -7.81 -8.40
N ARG A 226 7.78 -7.29 -8.85
CA ARG A 226 6.52 -8.04 -8.88
C ARG A 226 6.33 -8.46 -10.34
N ARG A 227 6.65 -9.72 -10.63
CA ARG A 227 6.58 -10.29 -11.98
C ARG A 227 5.13 -10.44 -12.41
N THR A 228 4.28 -10.96 -11.52
CA THR A 228 2.81 -10.93 -11.65
C THR A 228 2.26 -9.54 -11.27
N PRO A 229 1.31 -8.96 -12.03
CA PRO A 229 0.60 -7.75 -11.62
C PRO A 229 -0.17 -7.94 -10.30
N PRO A 230 -0.37 -6.89 -9.49
CA PRO A 230 -1.26 -6.96 -8.33
C PRO A 230 -2.73 -7.05 -8.75
N THR A 231 -3.51 -7.85 -8.02
CA THR A 231 -4.98 -7.75 -8.01
C THR A 231 -5.42 -6.53 -7.19
N PRO A 232 -6.61 -5.94 -7.41
CA PRO A 232 -7.12 -4.88 -6.54
C PRO A 232 -7.31 -5.34 -5.08
N GLN A 233 -7.68 -6.62 -4.87
CA GLN A 233 -7.71 -7.23 -3.55
C GLN A 233 -6.33 -7.26 -2.88
N ASP A 234 -5.25 -7.50 -3.64
CA ASP A 234 -3.87 -7.41 -3.13
C ASP A 234 -3.42 -5.96 -2.86
N GLU A 235 -3.85 -4.98 -3.66
CA GLU A 235 -3.62 -3.56 -3.37
C GLU A 235 -4.28 -3.17 -2.04
N MET A 236 -5.55 -3.56 -1.84
CA MET A 236 -6.26 -3.34 -0.57
C MET A 236 -5.57 -4.03 0.60
N ARG A 237 -5.24 -5.32 0.49
CA ARG A 237 -4.55 -6.10 1.54
C ARG A 237 -3.16 -5.54 1.88
N ALA A 238 -2.47 -4.92 0.92
CA ALA A 238 -1.22 -4.21 1.18
C ALA A 238 -1.48 -2.88 1.94
N GLY A 239 -2.44 -2.08 1.48
CA GLY A 239 -2.82 -0.82 2.15
C GLY A 239 -3.32 -1.01 3.58
N MET A 240 -4.01 -2.11 3.89
CA MET A 240 -4.47 -2.41 5.25
C MET A 240 -3.33 -2.82 6.22
N SER A 241 -2.11 -3.09 5.73
CA SER A 241 -1.02 -3.54 6.62
C SER A 241 -0.60 -2.48 7.64
N TYR A 242 -0.68 -1.19 7.32
CA TYR A 242 -0.38 -0.08 8.23
C TYR A 242 -1.30 -0.04 9.46
N PHE A 243 -2.52 -0.55 9.36
CA PHE A 243 -3.41 -0.66 10.52
C PHE A 243 -2.87 -1.68 11.53
N TYR A 244 -2.40 -2.83 11.06
CA TYR A 244 -1.83 -3.88 11.92
C TYR A 244 -0.50 -3.48 12.57
N GLU A 245 0.38 -2.78 11.85
CA GLU A 245 1.72 -2.47 12.36
C GLU A 245 1.73 -1.21 13.25
N THR A 246 0.98 -0.14 12.91
CA THR A 246 1.08 1.16 13.63
C THR A 246 -0.26 1.81 13.97
N ILE A 247 -1.18 2.01 13.02
CA ILE A 247 -2.32 2.94 13.18
C ILE A 247 -3.29 2.49 14.30
N TRP A 248 -3.52 1.18 14.44
CA TRP A 248 -4.37 0.60 15.50
C TRP A 248 -3.97 1.05 16.91
N LYS A 249 -2.66 1.15 17.17
CA LYS A 249 -2.10 1.64 18.43
C LYS A 249 -1.90 3.16 18.42
N GLY A 250 -1.57 3.73 17.26
CA GLY A 250 -1.30 5.16 17.07
C GLY A 250 -2.49 6.06 17.39
N VAL A 251 -3.71 5.68 16.99
CA VAL A 251 -4.94 6.46 17.26
C VAL A 251 -5.22 6.63 18.76
N PRO A 252 -5.41 5.56 19.57
CA PRO A 252 -5.65 5.73 21.00
C PRO A 252 -4.50 6.44 21.72
N LYS A 253 -3.24 6.12 21.37
CA LYS A 253 -2.02 6.79 21.86
C LYS A 253 -2.06 8.31 21.62
N PHE A 254 -2.57 8.75 20.47
CA PHE A 254 -2.77 10.17 20.14
C PHE A 254 -3.98 10.78 20.89
N LEU A 255 -5.15 10.14 20.90
CA LEU A 255 -6.33 10.66 21.63
C LEU A 255 -6.05 10.80 23.13
N ARG A 256 -5.24 9.92 23.71
CA ARG A 256 -4.73 9.99 25.08
C ARG A 256 -3.73 11.14 25.30
N ARG A 257 -3.03 11.63 24.27
CA ARG A 257 -2.27 12.90 24.33
C ARG A 257 -3.20 14.10 24.35
N LEU A 258 -4.26 14.10 23.53
CA LEU A 258 -5.23 15.19 23.47
C LEU A 258 -5.97 15.36 24.81
N ASP A 259 -6.36 14.27 25.48
CA ASP A 259 -6.88 14.32 26.86
C ASP A 259 -5.93 15.03 27.83
N THR A 260 -4.62 14.78 27.73
CA THR A 260 -3.60 15.42 28.58
C THR A 260 -3.45 16.90 28.25
N ALA A 261 -3.46 17.27 26.97
CA ALA A 261 -3.36 18.67 26.55
C ALA A 261 -4.58 19.49 27.01
N LEU A 262 -5.79 18.92 26.95
CA LEU A 262 -7.02 19.51 27.49
C LEU A 262 -6.93 19.73 29.01
N LYS A 263 -6.44 18.74 29.76
CA LYS A 263 -6.22 18.88 31.21
C LYS A 263 -5.20 19.95 31.56
N ASN A 264 -4.16 20.10 30.74
CA ASN A 264 -3.16 21.17 30.88
C ASN A 264 -3.69 22.57 30.56
N LEU A 265 -4.96 22.70 30.14
CA LEU A 265 -5.70 23.96 29.92
C LEU A 265 -6.84 24.16 30.94
N GLY A 266 -7.06 23.21 31.85
CA GLY A 266 -8.14 23.25 32.85
C GLY A 266 -9.39 22.44 32.49
N ILE A 267 -9.49 21.87 31.29
CA ILE A 267 -10.58 20.97 30.90
C ILE A 267 -10.33 19.60 31.55
N ASN A 268 -11.04 19.32 32.65
CA ASN A 268 -10.86 18.09 33.43
C ASN A 268 -11.42 16.83 32.74
N ASP A 269 -12.36 17.02 31.80
CA ASP A 269 -12.94 15.94 31.01
C ASP A 269 -12.01 15.46 29.89
N ARG A 270 -12.36 14.28 29.36
CA ARG A 270 -11.70 13.67 28.19
C ARG A 270 -12.48 14.03 26.93
N VAL A 271 -11.84 13.89 25.77
CA VAL A 271 -12.59 13.82 24.52
C VAL A 271 -13.51 12.58 24.58
N PRO A 272 -14.83 12.71 24.36
CA PRO A 272 -15.75 11.58 24.35
C PRO A 272 -15.25 10.48 23.42
N TYR A 273 -15.38 9.21 23.81
CA TYR A 273 -14.91 8.08 22.99
C TYR A 273 -15.70 7.95 21.68
N ASN A 274 -16.90 8.53 21.63
CA ASN A 274 -17.78 8.63 20.47
C ASN A 274 -17.67 9.98 19.71
N ALA A 275 -16.57 10.70 19.85
CA ALA A 275 -16.25 11.84 18.98
C ALA A 275 -15.51 11.35 17.71
N PRO A 276 -16.01 11.61 16.49
CA PRO A 276 -15.42 11.13 15.23
C PRO A 276 -14.19 11.95 14.80
N LEU A 277 -13.25 12.20 15.72
CA LEU A 277 -12.13 13.13 15.52
C LEU A 277 -11.20 12.71 14.38
N ILE A 278 -11.02 11.40 14.21
CA ILE A 278 -10.25 10.77 13.14
C ILE A 278 -11.12 9.65 12.55
N GLN A 279 -11.12 9.54 11.22
CA GLN A 279 -11.73 8.48 10.43
C GLN A 279 -10.74 8.04 9.34
N PHE A 280 -10.95 6.85 8.78
CA PHE A 280 -10.17 6.34 7.66
C PHE A 280 -11.08 5.79 6.56
N SER A 281 -10.75 6.14 5.32
CA SER A 281 -11.45 5.67 4.12
C SER A 281 -10.46 5.03 3.14
N SER A 282 -10.96 4.38 2.09
CA SER A 282 -10.17 3.65 1.11
C SER A 282 -10.76 3.77 -0.30
N TRP A 283 -9.89 3.88 -1.31
CA TRP A 283 -10.24 3.74 -2.73
C TRP A 283 -9.89 2.36 -3.31
N MET A 284 -9.18 1.52 -2.54
CA MET A 284 -8.63 0.24 -3.01
C MET A 284 -9.75 -0.79 -3.15
N GLY A 285 -10.19 -1.02 -4.38
CA GLY A 285 -11.34 -1.88 -4.73
C GLY A 285 -12.67 -1.15 -4.94
N GLY A 286 -12.70 0.19 -4.86
CA GLY A 286 -13.90 1.01 -5.15
C GLY A 286 -13.71 2.07 -6.24
N ASP A 287 -12.47 2.55 -6.44
CA ASP A 287 -12.12 3.49 -7.52
C ASP A 287 -11.90 2.76 -8.85
N ARG A 288 -12.96 2.76 -9.69
CA ARG A 288 -13.06 2.07 -10.98
C ARG A 288 -12.96 2.98 -12.21
N ASP A 289 -12.80 4.30 -12.01
CA ASP A 289 -12.50 5.31 -13.04
C ASP A 289 -11.41 4.78 -14.01
N GLY A 290 -11.83 4.44 -15.24
CA GLY A 290 -11.02 3.82 -16.29
C GLY A 290 -10.10 2.69 -15.79
N ASN A 291 -10.56 1.87 -14.85
CA ASN A 291 -9.87 0.68 -14.38
C ASN A 291 -10.81 -0.54 -14.40
N PRO A 292 -10.96 -1.22 -15.55
CA PRO A 292 -11.90 -2.33 -15.71
C PRO A 292 -11.55 -3.57 -14.87
N ARG A 293 -10.40 -3.58 -14.17
CA ARG A 293 -10.07 -4.63 -13.19
C ARG A 293 -10.80 -4.46 -11.85
N VAL A 294 -11.43 -3.32 -11.58
CA VAL A 294 -12.25 -3.10 -10.37
C VAL A 294 -13.71 -3.34 -10.74
N THR A 295 -14.12 -4.61 -10.69
CA THR A 295 -15.48 -5.10 -10.98
C THR A 295 -16.42 -4.93 -9.76
N PRO A 296 -17.74 -5.18 -9.88
CA PRO A 296 -18.64 -5.22 -8.72
C PRO A 296 -18.23 -6.29 -7.69
N GLU A 297 -17.81 -7.46 -8.14
CA GLU A 297 -17.26 -8.56 -7.32
C GLU A 297 -16.04 -8.09 -6.51
N VAL A 298 -15.08 -7.40 -7.13
CA VAL A 298 -13.92 -6.81 -6.44
C VAL A 298 -14.34 -5.85 -5.32
N THR A 299 -15.40 -5.06 -5.51
CA THR A 299 -15.95 -4.18 -4.46
C THR A 299 -16.56 -4.99 -3.31
N ARG A 300 -17.32 -6.06 -3.62
CA ARG A 300 -17.87 -6.99 -2.63
C ARG A 300 -16.77 -7.65 -1.79
N ASP A 301 -15.73 -8.15 -2.46
CA ASP A 301 -14.55 -8.76 -1.86
C ASP A 301 -13.85 -7.84 -0.86
N VAL A 302 -13.52 -6.61 -1.26
CA VAL A 302 -12.76 -5.71 -0.39
C VAL A 302 -13.57 -5.29 0.84
N CYS A 303 -14.89 -5.11 0.73
CA CYS A 303 -15.74 -4.83 1.89
C CYS A 303 -15.74 -6.02 2.87
N LEU A 304 -15.91 -7.26 2.38
CA LEU A 304 -15.89 -8.47 3.22
C LEU A 304 -14.51 -8.73 3.84
N LEU A 305 -13.43 -8.50 3.08
CA LEU A 305 -12.05 -8.51 3.58
C LEU A 305 -11.85 -7.49 4.70
N ALA A 306 -12.37 -6.27 4.55
CA ALA A 306 -12.22 -5.20 5.53
C ALA A 306 -12.95 -5.54 6.84
N ARG A 307 -14.19 -6.03 6.77
CA ARG A 307 -14.94 -6.51 7.95
C ARG A 307 -14.26 -7.70 8.63
N MET A 308 -13.71 -8.63 7.86
CA MET A 308 -12.92 -9.75 8.40
C MET A 308 -11.62 -9.28 9.07
N MET A 309 -10.93 -8.25 8.53
CA MET A 309 -9.72 -7.67 9.13
C MET A 309 -10.02 -6.94 10.44
N ALA A 310 -11.08 -6.12 10.46
CA ALA A 310 -11.59 -5.44 11.65
C ALA A 310 -11.92 -6.47 12.75
N SER A 311 -12.72 -7.49 12.42
CA SER A 311 -13.12 -8.55 13.35
C SER A 311 -11.91 -9.29 13.95
N ASN A 312 -10.83 -9.51 13.19
CA ASN A 312 -9.60 -10.12 13.72
C ASN A 312 -8.84 -9.20 14.70
N LEU A 313 -8.78 -7.89 14.43
CA LEU A 313 -8.16 -6.92 15.33
C LEU A 313 -8.92 -6.82 16.66
N TYR A 314 -10.25 -6.68 16.59
CA TYR A 314 -11.09 -6.69 17.79
C TYR A 314 -11.02 -8.04 18.53
N TYR A 315 -11.01 -9.18 17.83
CA TYR A 315 -10.89 -10.51 18.44
C TYR A 315 -9.56 -10.68 19.20
N SER A 316 -8.44 -10.18 18.66
CA SER A 316 -7.16 -10.26 19.38
C SER A 316 -7.16 -9.37 20.63
N GLN A 317 -7.72 -8.17 20.52
CA GLN A 317 -7.65 -7.16 21.58
C GLN A 317 -8.65 -7.41 22.74
N ILE A 318 -9.78 -8.08 22.47
CA ILE A 318 -10.78 -8.45 23.49
C ILE A 318 -10.25 -9.56 24.42
N GLU A 319 -9.37 -10.45 23.96
CA GLU A 319 -8.76 -11.49 24.81
C GLU A 319 -7.80 -10.88 25.85
N ASP A 320 -6.97 -9.90 25.46
CA ASP A 320 -6.16 -9.10 26.41
C ASP A 320 -7.05 -8.39 27.45
N LEU A 321 -8.12 -7.75 26.98
CA LEU A 321 -9.07 -7.02 27.85
C LEU A 321 -9.82 -7.95 28.81
N MET A 322 -10.10 -9.19 28.39
CA MET A 322 -10.62 -10.23 29.28
C MET A 322 -9.60 -10.60 30.37
N PHE A 323 -8.30 -10.65 30.09
CA PHE A 323 -7.30 -10.89 31.13
C PHE A 323 -7.27 -9.76 32.16
N GLU A 324 -7.20 -8.51 31.71
CA GLU A 324 -7.14 -7.32 32.57
C GLU A 324 -8.39 -7.13 33.43
N LEU A 325 -9.60 -7.19 32.85
CA LEU A 325 -10.87 -6.87 33.53
C LEU A 325 -11.39 -8.02 34.42
N SER A 326 -10.55 -8.46 35.35
CA SER A 326 -10.77 -9.53 36.33
C SER A 326 -11.64 -9.15 37.55
N MET A 327 -12.15 -7.91 37.61
CA MET A 327 -12.84 -7.37 38.78
C MET A 327 -14.19 -8.06 39.08
N TRP A 328 -14.47 -8.30 40.37
CA TRP A 328 -15.72 -8.90 40.84
C TRP A 328 -16.81 -7.87 41.23
N ARG A 329 -16.43 -6.60 41.42
CA ARG A 329 -17.33 -5.48 41.75
C ARG A 329 -17.91 -4.89 40.47
N CYS A 330 -19.22 -4.68 40.46
CA CYS A 330 -19.95 -4.14 39.32
C CYS A 330 -21.26 -3.47 39.75
N SER A 331 -21.89 -2.74 38.83
CA SER A 331 -23.27 -2.28 38.98
C SER A 331 -24.26 -3.45 38.97
N ASP A 332 -25.45 -3.23 39.55
CA ASP A 332 -26.56 -4.20 39.50
C ASP A 332 -26.97 -4.51 38.04
N GLU A 333 -26.86 -3.54 37.14
CA GLU A 333 -27.11 -3.67 35.71
C GLU A 333 -26.18 -4.71 35.05
N LEU A 334 -24.85 -4.56 35.21
CA LEU A 334 -23.87 -5.52 34.70
C LEU A 334 -24.02 -6.88 35.41
N ARG A 335 -24.38 -6.90 36.70
CA ARG A 335 -24.65 -8.15 37.44
C ARG A 335 -25.78 -8.94 36.79
N VAL A 336 -26.93 -8.32 36.54
CA VAL A 336 -28.08 -8.97 35.90
C VAL A 336 -27.70 -9.48 34.51
N ARG A 337 -27.04 -8.64 33.69
CA ARG A 337 -26.61 -9.00 32.33
C ARG A 337 -25.62 -10.18 32.30
N ALA A 338 -24.66 -10.21 33.22
CA ALA A 338 -23.71 -11.32 33.35
C ALA A 338 -24.39 -12.60 33.82
N ASP A 339 -25.32 -12.51 34.78
CA ASP A 339 -26.12 -13.65 35.24
C ASP A 339 -27.00 -14.25 34.13
N GLU A 340 -27.62 -13.41 33.29
CA GLU A 340 -28.37 -13.84 32.11
C GLU A 340 -27.51 -14.64 31.13
N LEU A 341 -26.37 -14.07 30.73
CA LEU A 341 -25.43 -14.72 29.79
C LEU A 341 -24.87 -16.03 30.39
N HIS A 342 -24.57 -16.06 31.69
CA HIS A 342 -24.11 -17.28 32.34
C HIS A 342 -25.19 -18.38 32.35
N ARG A 343 -26.48 -18.03 32.44
CA ARG A 343 -27.62 -18.96 32.35
C ARG A 343 -27.96 -19.39 30.92
N SER A 344 -27.82 -18.50 29.94
CA SER A 344 -28.12 -18.79 28.52
C SER A 344 -27.00 -19.56 27.81
N SER A 345 -25.75 -19.43 28.29
CA SER A 345 -24.57 -20.16 27.81
C SER A 345 -24.71 -21.68 28.02
N LYS A 346 -25.23 -22.34 26.98
CA LYS A 346 -25.51 -23.80 26.89
C LYS A 346 -24.43 -24.63 26.16
N LYS A 347 -23.51 -24.00 25.42
CA LYS A 347 -22.42 -24.67 24.68
C LYS A 347 -21.09 -24.45 25.39
N GLU A 348 -20.28 -25.51 25.53
CA GLU A 348 -18.84 -25.38 25.77
C GLU A 348 -18.14 -25.17 24.42
N SER A 349 -17.85 -23.92 24.06
CA SER A 349 -17.13 -23.54 22.83
C SER A 349 -15.62 -23.83 22.97
N LYS A 350 -15.19 -25.04 22.57
CA LYS A 350 -13.80 -25.56 22.74
C LYS A 350 -12.76 -24.97 21.77
N HIS A 351 -12.98 -23.75 21.26
CA HIS A 351 -12.13 -23.17 20.21
C HIS A 351 -10.93 -22.36 20.74
N TYR A 352 -10.92 -22.03 22.04
CA TYR A 352 -10.06 -21.02 22.68
C TYR A 352 -8.86 -21.63 23.42
N LEU A 353 -7.70 -20.99 23.34
CA LEU A 353 -6.43 -21.57 23.79
C LEU A 353 -6.16 -21.41 25.29
N GLU A 354 -6.86 -20.52 25.99
CA GLU A 354 -6.63 -20.24 27.42
C GLU A 354 -7.94 -20.27 28.22
N PHE A 355 -9.01 -19.64 27.70
CA PHE A 355 -10.37 -19.73 28.25
C PHE A 355 -11.11 -21.04 27.89
N TRP A 356 -10.46 -22.21 28.11
CA TRP A 356 -11.04 -23.55 27.86
C TRP A 356 -12.22 -23.91 28.79
N LYS A 357 -12.34 -23.22 29.93
CA LYS A 357 -13.37 -23.45 30.96
C LYS A 357 -14.36 -22.29 30.94
N LYS A 358 -15.63 -22.58 31.22
CA LYS A 358 -16.68 -21.55 31.36
C LYS A 358 -16.25 -20.50 32.41
N VAL A 359 -16.30 -19.23 32.03
CA VAL A 359 -15.96 -18.10 32.90
C VAL A 359 -16.86 -18.12 34.15
N PRO A 360 -16.29 -18.01 35.37
CA PRO A 360 -17.08 -18.06 36.59
C PRO A 360 -17.95 -16.80 36.75
N PRO A 361 -19.18 -16.90 37.29
CA PRO A 361 -20.09 -15.75 37.43
C PRO A 361 -19.63 -14.73 38.48
N SER A 362 -18.55 -15.03 39.22
CA SER A 362 -17.83 -14.07 40.07
C SER A 362 -17.01 -13.04 39.28
N GLU A 363 -16.77 -13.25 37.99
CA GLU A 363 -15.98 -12.38 37.11
C GLU A 363 -16.89 -11.75 36.03
N PRO A 364 -17.82 -10.85 36.39
CA PRO A 364 -18.93 -10.46 35.52
C PRO A 364 -18.49 -9.75 34.24
N TYR A 365 -17.43 -8.91 34.27
CA TYR A 365 -16.89 -8.30 33.05
C TYR A 365 -16.40 -9.36 32.06
N ARG A 366 -15.64 -10.37 32.51
CA ARG A 366 -15.19 -11.49 31.66
C ARG A 366 -16.35 -12.28 31.08
N VAL A 367 -17.48 -12.39 31.78
CA VAL A 367 -18.70 -13.02 31.22
C VAL A 367 -19.25 -12.18 30.06
N ILE A 368 -19.43 -10.87 30.24
CA ILE A 368 -19.85 -9.95 29.14
C ILE A 368 -18.88 -10.04 27.95
N LEU A 369 -17.58 -9.85 28.21
CA LEU A 369 -16.54 -9.79 27.18
C LEU A 369 -16.37 -11.14 26.45
N SER A 370 -16.73 -12.28 27.09
CA SER A 370 -16.76 -13.58 26.41
C SER A 370 -17.89 -13.70 25.38
N ASP A 371 -19.08 -13.11 25.62
CA ASP A 371 -20.15 -13.02 24.62
C ASP A 371 -19.73 -12.11 23.45
N VAL A 372 -19.03 -11.00 23.76
CA VAL A 372 -18.46 -10.09 22.76
C VAL A 372 -17.43 -10.80 21.87
N ARG A 373 -16.47 -11.53 22.47
CA ARG A 373 -15.47 -12.30 21.74
C ARG A 373 -16.12 -13.39 20.88
N ASP A 374 -17.08 -14.13 21.42
CA ASP A 374 -17.75 -15.21 20.70
C ASP A 374 -18.56 -14.67 19.50
N LYS A 375 -19.20 -13.50 19.62
CA LYS A 375 -19.85 -12.79 18.49
C LYS A 375 -18.86 -12.20 17.48
N LEU A 376 -17.71 -11.69 17.93
CA LEU A 376 -16.63 -11.25 17.03
C LEU A 376 -16.08 -12.42 16.20
N TYR A 377 -15.95 -13.60 16.80
CA TYR A 377 -15.59 -14.83 16.09
C TYR A 377 -16.63 -15.17 15.01
N GLN A 378 -17.92 -15.19 15.34
CA GLN A 378 -18.97 -15.47 14.37
C GLN A 378 -19.06 -14.40 13.26
N THR A 379 -18.85 -13.13 13.60
CA THR A 379 -18.81 -12.02 12.61
C THR A 379 -17.65 -12.20 11.62
N ARG A 380 -16.49 -12.65 12.10
CA ARG A 380 -15.36 -13.03 11.24
C ARG A 380 -15.67 -14.23 10.36
N GLU A 381 -16.19 -15.32 10.92
CA GLU A 381 -16.46 -16.54 10.14
C GLU A 381 -17.58 -16.32 9.12
N ARG A 382 -18.63 -15.54 9.44
CA ARG A 382 -19.64 -15.09 8.47
C ARG A 382 -18.98 -14.30 7.34
N SER A 383 -18.14 -13.32 7.64
CA SER A 383 -17.41 -12.55 6.63
C SER A 383 -16.52 -13.45 5.74
N ARG A 384 -15.84 -14.44 6.32
CA ARG A 384 -15.02 -15.42 5.58
C ARG A 384 -15.86 -16.33 4.69
N HIS A 385 -17.02 -16.81 5.16
CA HIS A 385 -17.93 -17.64 4.37
C HIS A 385 -18.49 -16.87 3.18
N LEU A 386 -19.02 -15.65 3.40
CA LEU A 386 -19.52 -14.78 2.33
C LEU A 386 -18.46 -14.43 1.27
N LEU A 387 -17.18 -14.39 1.66
CA LEU A 387 -16.03 -14.15 0.77
C LEU A 387 -15.55 -15.42 0.04
N SER A 388 -15.82 -16.62 0.57
CA SER A 388 -15.33 -17.88 -0.02
C SER A 388 -16.38 -18.60 -0.88
N ASN A 389 -17.65 -18.52 -0.45
CA ASN A 389 -18.75 -19.36 -0.91
C ASN A 389 -20.04 -18.54 -1.22
N GLU A 390 -19.95 -17.21 -1.21
CA GLU A 390 -21.06 -16.22 -1.28
C GLU A 390 -22.10 -16.27 -0.14
N ILE A 391 -22.34 -17.44 0.46
CA ILE A 391 -23.35 -17.79 1.46
C ILE A 391 -22.67 -18.15 2.80
N SER A 392 -23.37 -18.01 3.93
CA SER A 392 -22.88 -18.39 5.27
C SER A 392 -23.95 -19.07 6.12
N ASP A 393 -23.60 -20.22 6.70
CA ASP A 393 -24.42 -20.94 7.69
C ASP A 393 -24.51 -20.23 9.06
N VAL A 394 -23.61 -19.25 9.31
CA VAL A 394 -23.62 -18.46 10.55
C VAL A 394 -24.74 -17.41 10.45
N PRO A 395 -25.78 -17.46 11.30
CA PRO A 395 -26.92 -16.55 11.24
C PRO A 395 -26.53 -15.12 11.64
N GLU A 396 -27.30 -14.12 11.19
CA GLU A 396 -26.95 -12.71 11.46
C GLU A 396 -27.09 -12.35 12.93
N GLU A 397 -28.02 -12.99 13.63
CA GLU A 397 -28.33 -12.81 15.04
C GLU A 397 -27.21 -13.29 15.99
N GLU A 398 -26.27 -14.12 15.50
CA GLU A 398 -25.04 -14.50 16.21
C GLU A 398 -23.86 -13.56 15.88
N THR A 399 -24.06 -12.51 15.08
CA THR A 399 -23.00 -11.58 14.60
C THR A 399 -23.28 -10.12 14.95
N TYR A 400 -22.28 -9.25 14.77
CA TYR A 400 -22.43 -7.80 14.84
C TYR A 400 -22.78 -7.25 13.46
N THR A 401 -24.02 -6.77 13.31
CA THR A 401 -24.54 -6.17 12.06
C THR A 401 -24.46 -4.65 12.04
N ASN A 402 -24.36 -4.01 13.20
CA ASN A 402 -24.15 -2.56 13.36
C ASN A 402 -23.23 -2.24 14.56
N LEU A 403 -22.80 -0.98 14.65
CA LEU A 403 -21.79 -0.55 15.61
C LEU A 403 -22.35 -0.47 17.04
N GLU A 404 -23.64 -0.13 17.16
CA GLU A 404 -24.36 0.06 18.40
C GLU A 404 -24.47 -1.25 19.20
N GLN A 405 -24.74 -2.37 18.53
CA GLN A 405 -24.71 -3.71 19.12
C GLN A 405 -23.34 -4.06 19.74
N PHE A 406 -22.25 -3.59 19.13
CA PHE A 406 -20.88 -3.88 19.58
C PHE A 406 -20.43 -2.93 20.69
N LEU A 407 -20.87 -1.67 20.65
CA LEU A 407 -20.59 -0.67 21.70
C LEU A 407 -21.35 -0.95 23.00
N GLU A 408 -22.63 -1.35 22.97
CA GLU A 408 -23.48 -1.56 24.16
C GLU A 408 -22.79 -2.32 25.31
N PRO A 409 -22.24 -3.54 25.11
CA PRO A 409 -21.60 -4.30 26.19
C PRO A 409 -20.30 -3.64 26.70
N LEU A 410 -19.59 -2.89 25.85
CA LEU A 410 -18.35 -2.21 26.21
C LEU A 410 -18.64 -0.94 27.02
N GLU A 411 -19.66 -0.18 26.62
CA GLU A 411 -20.19 0.96 27.37
C GLU A 411 -20.80 0.52 28.71
N LEU A 412 -21.45 -0.65 28.76
CA LEU A 412 -21.94 -1.27 29.98
C LEU A 412 -20.79 -1.59 30.94
N CYS A 413 -19.70 -2.20 30.45
CA CYS A 413 -18.48 -2.39 31.24
C CYS A 413 -17.91 -1.06 31.75
N TYR A 414 -17.84 -0.02 30.90
CA TYR A 414 -17.29 1.29 31.24
C TYR A 414 -18.12 2.01 32.31
N ARG A 415 -19.46 2.05 32.17
CA ARG A 415 -20.36 2.68 33.16
C ARG A 415 -20.37 1.92 34.49
N SER A 416 -20.30 0.59 34.45
CA SER A 416 -20.14 -0.25 35.65
C SER A 416 -18.84 0.06 36.40
N LEU A 417 -17.68 0.06 35.73
CA LEU A 417 -16.40 0.38 36.36
C LEU A 417 -16.40 1.79 36.97
N CYS A 418 -16.91 2.79 36.24
CA CYS A 418 -17.07 4.14 36.77
C CYS A 418 -17.94 4.18 38.03
N SER A 419 -19.07 3.45 38.06
CA SER A 419 -19.99 3.40 39.20
C SER A 419 -19.37 2.74 40.45
N CYS A 420 -18.43 1.80 40.27
CA CYS A 420 -17.71 1.14 41.37
C CYS A 420 -16.51 1.95 41.90
N GLY A 421 -16.20 3.11 41.30
CA GLY A 421 -15.01 3.92 41.61
C GLY A 421 -13.77 3.55 40.78
N ASP A 422 -13.84 2.49 39.98
CA ASP A 422 -12.74 1.96 39.16
C ASP A 422 -12.53 2.73 37.83
N ARG A 423 -12.90 4.03 37.77
CA ARG A 423 -12.76 4.88 36.57
C ARG A 423 -11.31 4.93 36.05
N ALA A 424 -10.31 4.81 36.92
CA ALA A 424 -8.91 4.75 36.51
C ALA A 424 -8.59 3.52 35.64
N ILE A 425 -9.31 2.40 35.82
CA ILE A 425 -9.22 1.20 34.99
C ILE A 425 -10.03 1.37 33.71
N ALA A 426 -11.24 1.96 33.81
CA ALA A 426 -12.08 2.26 32.66
C ALA A 426 -11.40 3.20 31.64
N ASP A 427 -10.70 4.23 32.16
CA ASP A 427 -9.84 5.16 31.41
C ASP A 427 -8.57 4.51 30.81
N GLY A 428 -8.30 3.23 31.10
CA GLY A 428 -7.18 2.43 30.58
C GLY A 428 -7.50 1.82 29.21
N SER A 429 -7.20 0.52 29.07
CA SER A 429 -7.34 -0.25 27.83
C SER A 429 -8.79 -0.28 27.29
N LEU A 430 -9.80 -0.25 28.16
CA LEU A 430 -11.21 -0.19 27.75
C LEU A 430 -11.57 1.11 27.01
N LEU A 431 -11.05 2.26 27.46
CA LEU A 431 -11.24 3.54 26.77
C LEU A 431 -10.52 3.57 25.42
N ASP A 432 -9.32 2.98 25.33
CA ASP A 432 -8.61 2.88 24.06
C ASP A 432 -9.34 1.93 23.10
N PHE A 433 -9.92 0.84 23.60
CA PHE A 433 -10.75 -0.07 22.82
C PHE A 433 -12.05 0.58 22.33
N LEU A 434 -12.78 1.31 23.18
CA LEU A 434 -13.96 2.09 22.78
C LEU A 434 -13.61 3.10 21.67
N ARG A 435 -12.46 3.78 21.78
CA ARG A 435 -11.94 4.69 20.74
C ARG A 435 -11.57 3.97 19.45
N GLN A 436 -11.02 2.76 19.51
CA GLN A 436 -10.77 1.91 18.33
C GLN A 436 -12.07 1.44 17.67
N VAL A 437 -13.08 1.04 18.45
CA VAL A 437 -14.42 0.67 17.94
C VAL A 437 -15.05 1.85 17.20
N PHE A 438 -15.03 3.05 17.78
CA PHE A 438 -15.62 4.23 17.14
C PHE A 438 -14.81 4.80 15.97
N THR A 439 -13.48 4.69 15.97
CA THR A 439 -12.62 5.18 14.86
C THR A 439 -12.74 4.30 13.63
N PHE A 440 -12.70 2.97 13.81
CA PHE A 440 -12.53 2.01 12.72
C PHE A 440 -13.84 1.30 12.31
N GLY A 441 -14.84 1.27 13.21
CA GLY A 441 -16.12 0.60 12.99
C GLY A 441 -15.99 -0.89 12.68
N LEU A 442 -17.07 -1.50 12.20
CA LEU A 442 -17.05 -2.91 11.82
C LEU A 442 -16.31 -3.20 10.49
N SER A 443 -15.80 -2.17 9.80
CA SER A 443 -15.18 -2.30 8.46
C SER A 443 -13.69 -1.91 8.39
N LEU A 444 -13.06 -1.44 9.48
CA LEU A 444 -11.70 -0.87 9.53
C LEU A 444 -11.51 0.45 8.76
N VAL A 445 -12.01 0.53 7.54
CA VAL A 445 -12.08 1.70 6.66
C VAL A 445 -13.42 1.74 5.94
N ARG A 446 -13.88 2.94 5.55
CA ARG A 446 -15.01 3.11 4.62
C ARG A 446 -14.52 3.07 3.17
N LEU A 447 -15.20 2.35 2.28
CA LEU A 447 -14.85 2.32 0.86
C LEU A 447 -15.59 3.42 0.08
N ASP A 448 -14.84 4.30 -0.59
CA ASP A 448 -15.40 5.20 -1.60
C ASP A 448 -15.57 4.46 -2.94
N ILE A 449 -16.67 4.73 -3.63
CA ILE A 449 -16.91 4.26 -4.99
C ILE A 449 -16.63 5.43 -5.95
N ARG A 450 -15.86 5.23 -7.02
CA ARG A 450 -15.57 6.31 -7.99
C ARG A 450 -15.68 5.85 -9.44
N GLN A 451 -16.48 6.56 -10.23
CA GLN A 451 -16.77 6.30 -11.64
C GLN A 451 -16.87 7.63 -12.43
N GLU A 452 -16.65 7.62 -13.75
CA GLU A 452 -16.74 8.83 -14.58
C GLU A 452 -18.16 9.13 -15.11
N SER A 453 -18.53 10.42 -15.16
CA SER A 453 -19.86 10.94 -15.56
C SER A 453 -20.39 10.43 -16.90
N ASP A 454 -19.50 10.24 -17.89
CA ASP A 454 -19.83 9.68 -19.20
C ASP A 454 -20.44 8.26 -19.10
N ARG A 455 -20.01 7.45 -18.10
CA ARG A 455 -20.53 6.09 -17.88
C ARG A 455 -21.94 6.12 -17.32
N HIS A 456 -22.26 7.06 -16.41
CA HIS A 456 -23.64 7.27 -15.95
C HIS A 456 -24.54 7.76 -17.07
N THR A 457 -24.05 8.74 -17.86
CA THR A 457 -24.74 9.25 -19.05
C THR A 457 -25.06 8.14 -20.05
N ALA A 458 -24.16 7.17 -20.27
CA ALA A 458 -24.40 6.03 -21.15
C ALA A 458 -25.51 5.08 -20.64
N VAL A 459 -25.63 4.87 -19.32
CA VAL A 459 -26.74 4.10 -18.73
C VAL A 459 -28.07 4.83 -18.89
N MET A 460 -28.11 6.13 -18.58
CA MET A 460 -29.33 6.93 -18.74
C MET A 460 -29.77 6.98 -20.21
N ASP A 461 -28.82 7.08 -21.16
CA ASP A 461 -29.09 7.06 -22.60
C ASP A 461 -29.66 5.72 -23.08
N ALA A 462 -29.13 4.60 -22.61
CA ALA A 462 -29.68 3.28 -22.93
C ALA A 462 -31.12 3.13 -22.41
N ILE A 463 -31.40 3.63 -21.19
CA ILE A 463 -32.74 3.64 -20.59
C ILE A 463 -33.70 4.50 -21.43
N THR A 464 -33.35 5.75 -21.77
CA THR A 464 -34.26 6.64 -22.52
C THR A 464 -34.51 6.16 -23.96
N ASN A 465 -33.52 5.52 -24.59
CA ASN A 465 -33.69 4.91 -25.91
C ASN A 465 -34.59 3.65 -25.83
N HIS A 466 -34.41 2.77 -24.84
CA HIS A 466 -35.25 1.58 -24.64
C HIS A 466 -36.71 1.94 -24.33
N LEU A 467 -36.94 2.99 -23.55
CA LEU A 467 -38.27 3.55 -23.27
C LEU A 467 -38.89 4.31 -24.48
N GLY A 468 -38.16 4.51 -25.57
CA GLY A 468 -38.63 5.21 -26.77
C GLY A 468 -38.84 6.72 -26.60
N ILE A 469 -38.25 7.33 -25.57
CA ILE A 469 -38.41 8.78 -25.26
C ILE A 469 -37.27 9.66 -25.79
N GLY A 470 -36.24 9.03 -26.39
CA GLY A 470 -35.13 9.69 -27.10
C GLY A 470 -33.76 9.40 -26.47
N SER A 471 -32.72 10.07 -26.96
CA SER A 471 -31.36 9.98 -26.42
C SER A 471 -31.13 11.03 -25.33
N TYR A 472 -31.00 10.61 -24.06
CA TYR A 472 -30.56 11.47 -22.94
C TYR A 472 -29.24 12.18 -23.24
N LYS A 473 -28.34 11.50 -23.95
CA LYS A 473 -27.03 12.04 -24.34
C LYS A 473 -27.15 13.26 -25.26
N GLU A 474 -28.12 13.29 -26.16
CA GLU A 474 -28.40 14.41 -27.07
C GLU A 474 -29.19 15.57 -26.43
N TRP A 475 -29.72 15.41 -25.21
CA TRP A 475 -30.48 16.46 -24.53
C TRP A 475 -29.59 17.54 -23.92
N SER A 476 -30.08 18.78 -23.89
CA SER A 476 -29.43 19.87 -23.15
C SER A 476 -29.52 19.65 -21.64
N GLU A 477 -28.65 20.32 -20.89
CA GLU A 477 -28.57 20.21 -19.43
C GLU A 477 -29.91 20.53 -18.73
N GLU A 478 -30.66 21.51 -19.24
CA GLU A 478 -31.97 21.89 -18.71
C GLU A 478 -32.99 20.75 -18.89
N ARG A 479 -33.00 20.12 -20.07
CA ARG A 479 -33.91 19.00 -20.37
C ARG A 479 -33.51 17.73 -19.60
N ARG A 480 -32.21 17.50 -19.40
CA ARG A 480 -31.70 16.42 -18.52
C ARG A 480 -32.18 16.64 -17.08
N GLN A 481 -32.01 17.84 -16.53
CA GLN A 481 -32.51 18.19 -15.20
C GLN A 481 -34.04 18.05 -15.10
N GLU A 482 -34.81 18.58 -16.06
CA GLU A 482 -36.27 18.51 -16.07
C GLU A 482 -36.76 17.05 -16.01
N TRP A 483 -36.21 16.18 -16.86
CA TRP A 483 -36.58 14.76 -16.86
C TRP A 483 -36.13 14.04 -15.58
N LEU A 484 -34.87 14.22 -15.15
CA LEU A 484 -34.37 13.59 -13.91
C LEU A 484 -35.22 14.00 -12.71
N LEU A 485 -35.60 15.27 -12.58
CA LEU A 485 -36.45 15.74 -11.47
C LEU A 485 -37.89 15.24 -11.57
N SER A 486 -38.43 15.06 -12.78
CA SER A 486 -39.71 14.40 -13.01
C SER A 486 -39.70 12.95 -12.51
N GLU A 487 -38.70 12.16 -12.91
CA GLU A 487 -38.59 10.76 -12.49
C GLU A 487 -38.22 10.62 -10.99
N LEU A 488 -37.38 11.52 -10.44
CA LEU A 488 -37.03 11.56 -9.01
C LEU A 488 -38.22 11.95 -8.10
N GLY A 489 -39.14 12.79 -8.59
CA GLY A 489 -40.44 13.05 -7.95
C GLY A 489 -41.47 11.93 -8.19
N GLY A 490 -41.28 11.12 -9.22
CA GLY A 490 -42.09 9.96 -9.56
C GLY A 490 -41.92 8.78 -8.59
N LYS A 491 -42.88 7.84 -8.65
CA LYS A 491 -42.87 6.56 -7.91
C LYS A 491 -42.92 5.33 -8.84
N ARG A 492 -42.74 5.53 -10.14
CA ARG A 492 -42.72 4.47 -11.15
C ARG A 492 -41.27 3.95 -11.28
N PRO A 493 -41.03 2.63 -11.28
CA PRO A 493 -39.73 2.07 -11.65
C PRO A 493 -39.35 2.44 -13.08
N LEU A 494 -38.10 2.85 -13.28
CA LEU A 494 -37.63 3.47 -14.51
C LEU A 494 -37.33 2.44 -15.61
N PHE A 495 -36.74 1.31 -15.25
CA PHE A 495 -36.38 0.22 -16.18
C PHE A 495 -36.73 -1.16 -15.59
N GLY A 496 -36.87 -2.15 -16.47
CA GLY A 496 -37.08 -3.55 -16.12
C GLY A 496 -35.85 -4.43 -16.40
N PRO A 497 -35.94 -5.75 -16.12
CA PRO A 497 -34.86 -6.71 -16.41
C PRO A 497 -34.64 -6.93 -17.92
N ASP A 498 -35.50 -6.37 -18.76
CA ASP A 498 -35.47 -6.40 -20.23
C ASP A 498 -34.59 -5.32 -20.87
N LEU A 499 -34.03 -4.39 -20.08
CA LEU A 499 -33.14 -3.33 -20.54
C LEU A 499 -31.87 -3.92 -21.22
N PRO A 500 -31.57 -3.60 -22.49
CA PRO A 500 -30.34 -4.05 -23.14
C PRO A 500 -29.10 -3.43 -22.48
N LYS A 501 -28.25 -4.26 -21.87
CA LYS A 501 -26.97 -3.86 -21.25
C LYS A 501 -25.79 -4.19 -22.18
N THR A 502 -24.87 -3.24 -22.37
CA THR A 502 -23.48 -3.55 -22.75
C THR A 502 -22.70 -3.97 -21.50
N GLU A 503 -21.49 -4.52 -21.66
CA GLU A 503 -20.59 -4.84 -20.53
C GLU A 503 -20.33 -3.59 -19.64
N GLU A 504 -20.15 -2.42 -20.26
CA GLU A 504 -19.98 -1.16 -19.54
C GLU A 504 -21.24 -0.68 -18.80
N ILE A 505 -22.43 -1.00 -19.30
CA ILE A 505 -23.71 -0.68 -18.63
C ILE A 505 -23.98 -1.66 -17.49
N ALA A 506 -23.65 -2.94 -17.69
CA ALA A 506 -23.72 -3.97 -16.64
C ALA A 506 -22.81 -3.60 -15.45
N ASP A 507 -21.52 -3.32 -15.67
CA ASP A 507 -20.58 -2.89 -14.62
C ASP A 507 -21.15 -1.75 -13.76
N VAL A 508 -21.78 -0.73 -14.35
CA VAL A 508 -22.37 0.39 -13.59
C VAL A 508 -23.58 -0.05 -12.77
N LEU A 509 -24.55 -0.73 -13.38
CA LEU A 509 -25.79 -1.16 -12.70
C LEU A 509 -25.50 -2.18 -11.59
N ASP A 510 -24.63 -3.15 -11.90
CA ASP A 510 -24.28 -4.25 -11.01
C ASP A 510 -23.36 -3.76 -9.86
N THR A 511 -22.62 -2.66 -10.05
CA THR A 511 -21.99 -1.92 -8.94
C THR A 511 -23.05 -1.45 -7.95
N PHE A 512 -24.11 -0.76 -8.40
CA PHE A 512 -25.17 -0.28 -7.51
C PHE A 512 -25.94 -1.42 -6.83
N HIS A 513 -26.08 -2.59 -7.48
CA HIS A 513 -26.63 -3.78 -6.83
C HIS A 513 -25.75 -4.23 -5.64
N VAL A 514 -24.42 -4.29 -5.78
CA VAL A 514 -23.51 -4.56 -4.64
C VAL A 514 -23.65 -3.52 -3.52
N LEU A 515 -23.92 -2.24 -3.85
CA LEU A 515 -24.18 -1.20 -2.83
C LEU A 515 -25.55 -1.37 -2.11
N SER A 516 -26.50 -2.11 -2.70
CA SER A 516 -27.80 -2.41 -2.09
C SER A 516 -27.79 -3.67 -1.19
N GLU A 517 -26.80 -4.55 -1.41
CA GLU A 517 -26.59 -5.79 -0.65
C GLU A 517 -25.68 -5.61 0.58
N ILE A 518 -24.58 -4.87 0.41
CA ILE A 518 -23.55 -4.71 1.45
C ILE A 518 -23.97 -3.66 2.50
N PRO A 519 -23.75 -3.89 3.82
CA PRO A 519 -24.07 -2.93 4.86
C PRO A 519 -23.46 -1.54 4.64
N SER A 520 -24.27 -0.49 4.82
CA SER A 520 -23.90 0.90 4.48
C SER A 520 -22.79 1.51 5.35
N ASP A 521 -22.41 0.87 6.46
CA ASP A 521 -21.24 1.24 7.27
C ASP A 521 -19.90 0.81 6.63
N SER A 522 -19.92 -0.04 5.59
CA SER A 522 -18.73 -0.35 4.78
C SER A 522 -18.42 0.70 3.70
N PHE A 523 -19.30 1.68 3.47
CA PHE A 523 -19.12 2.68 2.40
C PHE A 523 -18.89 4.11 2.90
N GLY A 524 -18.27 4.91 2.03
CA GLY A 524 -18.07 6.35 2.16
C GLY A 524 -18.90 7.12 1.14
N ALA A 525 -18.24 7.81 0.22
CA ALA A 525 -18.87 8.61 -0.84
C ALA A 525 -19.05 7.82 -2.15
N TYR A 526 -20.00 8.28 -2.98
CA TYR A 526 -20.02 7.97 -4.41
C TYR A 526 -19.49 9.18 -5.18
N ILE A 527 -18.30 9.04 -5.75
CA ILE A 527 -17.54 10.13 -6.37
C ILE A 527 -17.70 10.07 -7.90
N ILE A 528 -17.99 11.21 -8.52
CA ILE A 528 -18.15 11.34 -9.98
C ILE A 528 -16.93 12.04 -10.57
N SER A 529 -16.02 11.26 -11.18
CA SER A 529 -14.91 11.82 -11.98
C SER A 529 -15.44 12.55 -13.22
N MET A 530 -14.74 13.59 -13.68
CA MET A 530 -15.20 14.49 -14.76
C MET A 530 -16.61 15.04 -14.53
N ALA A 531 -16.97 15.40 -13.30
CA ALA A 531 -18.23 16.09 -13.02
C ALA A 531 -18.19 17.51 -13.61
N THR A 532 -19.28 17.91 -14.29
CA THR A 532 -19.42 19.20 -14.97
C THR A 532 -20.69 19.94 -14.58
N SER A 533 -21.78 19.20 -14.37
CA SER A 533 -23.15 19.71 -14.45
C SER A 533 -24.07 19.11 -13.38
N PRO A 534 -25.13 19.81 -12.94
CA PRO A 534 -26.11 19.26 -12.01
C PRO A 534 -26.72 17.91 -12.42
N SER A 535 -26.92 17.66 -13.71
CA SER A 535 -27.44 16.38 -14.19
C SER A 535 -26.51 15.19 -13.93
N ASP A 536 -25.19 15.39 -13.82
CA ASP A 536 -24.22 14.33 -13.47
C ASP A 536 -24.54 13.76 -12.07
N VAL A 537 -24.75 14.65 -11.10
CA VAL A 537 -25.08 14.31 -9.70
C VAL A 537 -26.47 13.68 -9.60
N LEU A 538 -27.47 14.28 -10.27
CA LEU A 538 -28.85 13.78 -10.25
C LEU A 538 -28.98 12.41 -10.96
N ALA A 539 -28.16 12.12 -11.97
CA ALA A 539 -28.11 10.81 -12.63
C ALA A 539 -27.61 9.70 -11.68
N VAL A 540 -26.67 9.99 -10.77
CA VAL A 540 -26.25 9.01 -9.75
C VAL A 540 -27.32 8.84 -8.67
N GLU A 541 -27.97 9.91 -8.21
CA GLU A 541 -29.05 9.80 -7.22
C GLU A 541 -30.23 8.95 -7.73
N ILE A 542 -30.62 9.08 -9.01
CA ILE A 542 -31.67 8.21 -9.57
C ILE A 542 -31.19 6.76 -9.74
N LEU A 543 -29.95 6.52 -10.19
CA LEU A 543 -29.42 5.15 -10.33
C LEU A 543 -29.30 4.43 -8.97
N GLN A 544 -28.93 5.14 -7.89
CA GLN A 544 -28.98 4.56 -6.54
C GLN A 544 -30.41 4.14 -6.13
N ARG A 545 -31.42 4.95 -6.47
CA ARG A 545 -32.84 4.64 -6.18
C ARG A 545 -33.34 3.44 -6.98
N GLU A 546 -33.10 3.43 -8.30
CA GLU A 546 -33.59 2.38 -9.19
C GLU A 546 -32.90 1.03 -8.97
N CYS A 547 -31.60 1.02 -8.61
CA CYS A 547 -30.91 -0.20 -8.17
C CYS A 547 -31.14 -0.55 -6.68
N HIS A 548 -32.11 0.10 -6.03
CA HIS A 548 -32.64 -0.21 -4.69
C HIS A 548 -31.64 -0.06 -3.52
N VAL A 549 -30.67 0.85 -3.64
CA VAL A 549 -29.75 1.19 -2.55
C VAL A 549 -30.53 1.85 -1.40
N LYS A 550 -30.83 1.09 -0.34
CA LYS A 550 -31.71 1.48 0.77
C LYS A 550 -31.21 2.73 1.51
N ASN A 551 -29.91 2.80 1.72
CA ASN A 551 -29.19 3.91 2.36
C ASN A 551 -28.23 4.51 1.33
N PRO A 552 -28.72 5.36 0.39
CA PRO A 552 -27.92 5.85 -0.72
C PRO A 552 -26.72 6.69 -0.25
N LEU A 553 -25.55 6.41 -0.80
CA LEU A 553 -24.28 7.08 -0.50
C LEU A 553 -24.38 8.56 -0.85
N GLY A 554 -23.62 9.40 -0.14
CA GLY A 554 -23.48 10.82 -0.47
C GLY A 554 -22.78 10.98 -1.83
N VAL A 555 -23.43 11.67 -2.76
CA VAL A 555 -22.91 11.89 -4.12
C VAL A 555 -22.00 13.11 -4.15
N VAL A 556 -20.77 12.91 -4.62
CA VAL A 556 -19.68 13.88 -4.58
C VAL A 556 -19.16 14.18 -5.99
N PRO A 557 -19.43 15.38 -6.55
CA PRO A 557 -18.81 15.77 -7.81
C PRO A 557 -17.31 16.02 -7.62
N LEU A 558 -16.50 15.44 -8.50
CA LEU A 558 -15.07 15.74 -8.65
C LEU A 558 -14.88 16.63 -9.89
N PHE A 559 -14.60 17.91 -9.64
CA PHE A 559 -14.31 18.89 -10.68
C PHE A 559 -12.81 18.85 -11.02
N GLU A 560 -12.48 18.57 -12.30
CA GLU A 560 -11.10 18.24 -12.71
C GLU A 560 -10.45 19.28 -13.64
N LYS A 561 -11.16 19.86 -14.61
CA LYS A 561 -10.61 20.88 -15.53
C LYS A 561 -10.78 22.31 -15.00
N LEU A 562 -10.07 23.27 -15.58
CA LEU A 562 -10.18 24.69 -15.19
C LEU A 562 -11.61 25.22 -15.35
N ALA A 563 -12.26 24.94 -16.48
CA ALA A 563 -13.64 25.35 -16.74
C ALA A 563 -14.65 24.64 -15.81
N ASP A 564 -14.40 23.38 -15.45
CA ASP A 564 -15.25 22.63 -14.51
C ASP A 564 -15.21 23.31 -13.12
N LEU A 565 -14.02 23.78 -12.68
CA LEU A 565 -13.83 24.55 -11.44
C LEU A 565 -14.39 25.98 -11.48
N GLU A 566 -14.47 26.59 -12.66
CA GLU A 566 -15.15 27.89 -12.86
C GLU A 566 -16.68 27.74 -12.79
N ALA A 567 -17.22 26.64 -13.32
CA ALA A 567 -18.65 26.32 -13.28
C ALA A 567 -19.15 25.78 -11.93
N ALA A 568 -18.27 25.14 -11.13
CA ALA A 568 -18.63 24.42 -9.91
C ALA A 568 -19.54 25.21 -8.92
N PRO A 569 -19.30 26.50 -8.60
CA PRO A 569 -20.19 27.25 -7.70
C PRO A 569 -21.61 27.41 -8.25
N ALA A 570 -21.77 27.59 -9.57
CA ALA A 570 -23.06 27.71 -10.22
C ALA A 570 -23.80 26.36 -10.29
N ALA A 571 -23.07 25.27 -10.58
CA ALA A 571 -23.62 23.91 -10.56
C ALA A 571 -24.14 23.54 -9.15
N MET A 572 -23.35 23.80 -8.10
CA MET A 572 -23.76 23.53 -6.72
C MET A 572 -24.89 24.45 -6.25
N ALA A 573 -24.90 25.73 -6.62
CA ALA A 573 -26.01 26.63 -6.34
C ALA A 573 -27.32 26.16 -7.01
N ARG A 574 -27.23 25.62 -8.23
CA ARG A 574 -28.37 25.03 -8.94
C ARG A 574 -28.85 23.77 -8.22
N LEU A 575 -27.97 22.85 -7.82
CA LEU A 575 -28.33 21.66 -7.03
C LEU A 575 -29.01 22.05 -5.71
N PHE A 576 -28.43 22.97 -4.93
CA PHE A 576 -29.02 23.43 -3.66
C PHE A 576 -30.33 24.20 -3.85
N SER A 577 -30.61 24.76 -5.04
CA SER A 577 -31.91 25.36 -5.36
C SER A 577 -33.04 24.34 -5.50
N VAL A 578 -32.74 23.08 -5.84
CA VAL A 578 -33.71 21.99 -5.97
C VAL A 578 -34.14 21.48 -4.59
N GLU A 579 -35.43 21.56 -4.30
CA GLU A 579 -36.00 21.09 -3.02
C GLU A 579 -35.77 19.60 -2.76
N TRP A 580 -36.00 18.75 -3.77
CA TRP A 580 -35.74 17.30 -3.68
C TRP A 580 -34.29 17.01 -3.24
N TYR A 581 -33.32 17.66 -3.87
CA TYR A 581 -31.90 17.46 -3.59
C TYR A 581 -31.52 18.01 -2.21
N ARG A 582 -32.00 19.21 -1.84
CA ARG A 582 -31.74 19.80 -0.52
C ARG A 582 -32.28 18.92 0.63
N ASN A 583 -33.44 18.29 0.43
CA ASN A 583 -34.01 17.34 1.38
C ASN A 583 -33.20 16.03 1.42
N ARG A 584 -32.80 15.51 0.25
CA ARG A 584 -31.98 14.29 0.10
C ARG A 584 -30.61 14.36 0.80
N ILE A 585 -29.97 15.53 0.83
CA ILE A 585 -28.63 15.71 1.41
C ILE A 585 -28.62 16.12 2.89
N GLU A 586 -29.78 16.32 3.52
CA GLU A 586 -29.93 16.67 4.95
C GLU A 586 -29.02 17.83 5.42
N GLY A 587 -28.80 18.82 4.56
CA GLY A 587 -27.94 19.98 4.86
C GLY A 587 -26.43 19.71 4.90
N LYS A 588 -25.94 18.61 4.34
CA LYS A 588 -24.50 18.28 4.23
C LYS A 588 -24.11 18.01 2.78
N GLN A 589 -23.00 18.59 2.31
CA GLN A 589 -22.46 18.31 0.98
C GLN A 589 -20.96 18.12 1.06
N GLU A 590 -20.44 17.12 0.35
CA GLU A 590 -19.01 17.01 0.05
C GLU A 590 -18.76 17.33 -1.43
N VAL A 591 -17.67 18.05 -1.73
CA VAL A 591 -17.21 18.35 -3.09
C VAL A 591 -15.72 18.00 -3.19
N MET A 592 -15.33 17.26 -4.23
CA MET A 592 -13.94 16.84 -4.42
C MET A 592 -13.22 17.72 -5.44
N ILE A 593 -11.93 18.00 -5.20
CA ILE A 593 -11.10 18.86 -6.04
C ILE A 593 -9.78 18.20 -6.50
N GLY A 594 -9.53 18.20 -7.81
CA GLY A 594 -8.50 17.41 -8.48
C GLY A 594 -7.20 18.13 -8.84
N TYR A 595 -6.35 18.48 -7.85
CA TYR A 595 -5.10 19.25 -8.05
C TYR A 595 -4.18 18.80 -9.19
N SER A 596 -4.05 17.48 -9.43
CA SER A 596 -3.13 16.93 -10.42
C SER A 596 -3.67 17.04 -11.85
N ASP A 597 -4.97 16.79 -12.02
CA ASP A 597 -5.64 16.77 -13.32
C ASP A 597 -5.97 18.20 -13.79
N SER A 598 -6.32 19.12 -12.88
CA SER A 598 -6.37 20.56 -13.20
C SER A 598 -4.99 21.11 -13.59
N GLY A 599 -3.93 20.64 -12.93
CA GLY A 599 -2.55 20.96 -13.29
C GLY A 599 -2.15 20.45 -14.67
N LYS A 600 -2.69 19.29 -15.09
CA LYS A 600 -2.49 18.71 -16.42
C LYS A 600 -3.21 19.51 -17.53
N ASP A 601 -4.36 20.10 -17.22
CA ASP A 601 -5.19 20.89 -18.16
C ASP A 601 -4.65 22.32 -18.39
N ALA A 602 -4.34 23.05 -17.31
CA ALA A 602 -4.11 24.50 -17.36
C ALA A 602 -2.75 24.96 -16.82
N GLY A 603 -1.90 24.03 -16.36
CA GLY A 603 -0.65 24.33 -15.66
C GLY A 603 -0.85 24.55 -14.16
N ARG A 604 0.19 24.21 -13.39
CA ARG A 604 0.13 24.08 -11.92
C ARG A 604 -0.21 25.39 -11.19
N PHE A 605 0.26 26.54 -11.68
CA PHE A 605 -0.05 27.86 -11.10
C PHE A 605 -1.55 28.17 -11.18
N SER A 606 -2.09 28.15 -12.40
CA SER A 606 -3.48 28.52 -12.68
C SER A 606 -4.47 27.56 -12.03
N ALA A 607 -4.14 26.26 -12.02
CA ALA A 607 -4.87 25.25 -11.27
C ALA A 607 -4.94 25.59 -9.78
N ALA A 608 -3.81 25.91 -9.13
CA ALA A 608 -3.79 26.25 -7.72
C ALA A 608 -4.61 27.52 -7.41
N TRP A 609 -4.54 28.55 -8.25
CA TRP A 609 -5.31 29.78 -8.05
C TRP A 609 -6.81 29.59 -8.28
N GLN A 610 -7.22 28.88 -9.33
CA GLN A 610 -8.64 28.60 -9.57
C GLN A 610 -9.22 27.69 -8.49
N LEU A 611 -8.44 26.75 -7.95
CA LEU A 611 -8.82 25.94 -6.79
C LEU A 611 -9.00 26.76 -5.51
N TYR A 612 -8.28 27.87 -5.34
CA TYR A 612 -8.50 28.80 -4.22
C TYR A 612 -9.84 29.54 -4.39
N LYS A 613 -10.07 30.16 -5.56
CA LYS A 613 -11.31 30.90 -5.86
C LYS A 613 -12.56 30.01 -5.81
N ALA A 614 -12.52 28.83 -6.44
CA ALA A 614 -13.64 27.89 -6.45
C ALA A 614 -14.04 27.45 -5.03
N GLN A 615 -13.07 27.22 -4.14
CA GLN A 615 -13.35 26.92 -2.73
C GLN A 615 -14.02 28.11 -2.00
N GLU A 616 -13.53 29.35 -2.20
CA GLU A 616 -14.17 30.53 -1.62
C GLU A 616 -15.62 30.71 -2.08
N ASP A 617 -15.90 30.50 -3.37
CA ASP A 617 -17.23 30.68 -3.95
C ASP A 617 -18.19 29.53 -3.58
N LEU A 618 -17.70 28.28 -3.52
CA LEU A 618 -18.47 27.15 -2.98
C LEU A 618 -18.86 27.36 -1.52
N VAL A 619 -17.97 27.91 -0.67
CA VAL A 619 -18.29 28.25 0.72
C VAL A 619 -19.37 29.35 0.81
N LYS A 620 -19.33 30.37 -0.05
CA LYS A 620 -20.38 31.42 -0.11
C LYS A 620 -21.74 30.81 -0.48
N VAL A 621 -21.76 29.94 -1.50
CA VAL A 621 -22.97 29.22 -1.95
C VAL A 621 -23.51 28.29 -0.85
N ALA A 622 -22.65 27.49 -0.21
CA ALA A 622 -23.06 26.60 0.87
C ALA A 622 -23.67 27.36 2.05
N LYS A 623 -23.06 28.47 2.47
CA LYS A 623 -23.59 29.39 3.50
C LYS A 623 -24.95 29.98 3.10
N GLN A 624 -25.13 30.38 1.84
CA GLN A 624 -26.41 30.92 1.34
C GLN A 624 -27.57 29.93 1.46
N PHE A 625 -27.31 28.63 1.27
CA PHE A 625 -28.31 27.56 1.36
C PHE A 625 -28.32 26.81 2.70
N ALA A 626 -27.56 27.29 3.71
CA ALA A 626 -27.39 26.66 5.02
C ALA A 626 -26.90 25.19 4.98
N VAL A 627 -26.04 24.86 4.02
CA VAL A 627 -25.42 23.54 3.86
C VAL A 627 -24.03 23.53 4.51
N LYS A 628 -23.72 22.52 5.33
CA LYS A 628 -22.34 22.24 5.74
C LYS A 628 -21.58 21.63 4.57
N LEU A 629 -20.62 22.38 4.04
CA LEU A 629 -19.70 21.93 2.99
C LEU A 629 -18.48 21.24 3.62
N THR A 630 -18.07 20.12 3.03
CA THR A 630 -16.79 19.45 3.27
C THR A 630 -16.01 19.43 1.96
N MET A 631 -14.77 19.93 1.97
CA MET A 631 -13.88 19.83 0.81
C MET A 631 -13.07 18.54 0.88
N PHE A 632 -13.15 17.71 -0.17
CA PHE A 632 -12.31 16.52 -0.32
C PHE A 632 -11.11 16.83 -1.22
N HIS A 633 -9.94 16.93 -0.60
CA HIS A 633 -8.68 17.27 -1.26
C HIS A 633 -8.05 16.06 -1.95
N GLY A 634 -8.03 16.07 -3.29
CA GLY A 634 -7.47 15.01 -4.14
C GLY A 634 -5.93 14.92 -4.17
N ARG A 635 -5.42 13.91 -4.88
CA ARG A 635 -3.97 13.67 -5.02
C ARG A 635 -3.22 14.87 -5.59
N GLY A 636 -2.01 15.11 -5.06
CA GLY A 636 -1.04 16.05 -5.61
C GLY A 636 -1.18 17.50 -5.15
N GLY A 637 -2.15 17.82 -4.30
CA GLY A 637 -2.19 19.10 -3.58
C GLY A 637 -1.02 19.26 -2.60
N THR A 638 -0.86 20.45 -2.04
CA THR A 638 0.10 20.71 -0.94
C THR A 638 -0.24 19.89 0.31
N VAL A 639 -1.53 19.68 0.58
CA VAL A 639 -2.04 18.96 1.75
C VAL A 639 -1.66 17.46 1.73
N GLY A 640 -1.93 16.75 0.63
CA GLY A 640 -1.82 15.28 0.54
C GLY A 640 -0.41 14.72 0.31
N ARG A 641 0.62 15.56 0.15
CA ARG A 641 2.02 15.15 -0.10
C ARG A 641 2.84 15.02 1.19
N GLY A 642 2.29 14.34 2.20
CA GLY A 642 2.79 14.23 3.57
C GLY A 642 4.29 13.90 3.69
N GLY A 643 5.10 14.95 3.81
CA GLY A 643 6.54 14.91 3.59
C GLY A 643 7.07 16.28 3.16
N GLY A 644 6.25 17.02 2.41
CA GLY A 644 6.13 18.47 2.56
C GLY A 644 5.27 18.86 3.78
N PRO A 645 5.18 20.15 4.14
CA PRO A 645 4.50 20.63 5.34
C PRO A 645 2.97 20.69 5.20
N THR A 646 2.32 19.54 5.39
CA THR A 646 0.86 19.42 5.45
C THR A 646 0.22 20.34 6.49
N HIS A 647 0.91 20.69 7.60
CA HIS A 647 0.38 21.57 8.65
C HIS A 647 0.08 22.98 8.10
N LEU A 648 1.09 23.71 7.60
CA LEU A 648 0.84 25.01 6.95
C LEU A 648 -0.05 24.89 5.70
N ALA A 649 0.01 23.79 4.96
CA ALA A 649 -0.86 23.58 3.80
C ALA A 649 -2.36 23.54 4.17
N ILE A 650 -2.72 22.99 5.33
CA ILE A 650 -4.09 23.02 5.87
C ILE A 650 -4.44 24.44 6.32
N LEU A 651 -3.57 25.08 7.12
CA LEU A 651 -3.74 26.46 7.57
C LEU A 651 -3.84 27.48 6.41
N SER A 652 -3.33 27.14 5.22
CA SER A 652 -3.38 28.00 4.03
C SER A 652 -4.66 27.90 3.18
N GLN A 653 -5.57 26.96 3.47
CA GLN A 653 -6.83 26.87 2.73
C GLN A 653 -7.68 28.14 2.95
N PRO A 654 -8.55 28.54 2.01
CA PRO A 654 -9.35 29.75 2.20
C PRO A 654 -10.17 29.73 3.50
N PRO A 655 -10.52 30.89 4.09
CA PRO A 655 -11.37 30.95 5.27
C PRO A 655 -12.67 30.15 5.11
N ASP A 656 -13.12 29.51 6.20
CA ASP A 656 -14.36 28.73 6.25
C ASP A 656 -14.48 27.50 5.32
N THR A 657 -13.40 27.03 4.67
CA THR A 657 -13.46 25.82 3.83
C THR A 657 -13.44 24.50 4.59
N ILE A 658 -12.98 24.51 5.85
CA ILE A 658 -12.82 23.29 6.66
C ILE A 658 -13.96 23.14 7.69
N GLN A 659 -14.22 24.16 8.51
CA GLN A 659 -15.30 24.15 9.53
C GLN A 659 -15.41 22.82 10.32
N GLY A 660 -14.26 22.35 10.80
CA GLY A 660 -14.12 21.09 11.55
C GLY A 660 -14.28 19.81 10.71
N SER A 661 -14.30 19.86 9.39
CA SER A 661 -14.37 18.68 8.53
C SER A 661 -13.29 18.74 7.44
N LEU A 662 -12.24 17.95 7.62
CA LEU A 662 -11.14 17.85 6.65
C LEU A 662 -11.11 16.44 6.06
N ARG A 663 -11.26 16.32 4.73
CA ARG A 663 -11.15 15.04 4.01
C ARG A 663 -9.99 15.09 3.02
N VAL A 664 -9.02 14.19 3.16
CA VAL A 664 -7.73 14.27 2.42
C VAL A 664 -7.32 12.92 1.84
N THR A 665 -6.96 12.90 0.56
CA THR A 665 -6.34 11.73 -0.06
C THR A 665 -4.93 11.52 0.46
N VAL A 666 -4.70 10.43 1.20
CA VAL A 666 -3.35 9.91 1.47
C VAL A 666 -2.88 9.19 0.22
N GLN A 667 -1.88 9.76 -0.45
CA GLN A 667 -1.29 9.17 -1.63
C GLN A 667 -0.59 7.85 -1.26
N GLY A 668 -0.85 6.79 -2.02
CA GLY A 668 -0.36 5.44 -1.72
C GLY A 668 1.16 5.29 -1.67
N GLU A 669 1.89 6.24 -2.25
CA GLU A 669 3.32 6.45 -2.04
C GLU A 669 3.61 6.98 -0.61
N VAL A 670 3.06 8.14 -0.24
CA VAL A 670 3.25 8.88 1.04
C VAL A 670 2.92 8.11 2.32
N ILE A 671 2.25 6.95 2.20
CA ILE A 671 1.75 6.16 3.33
C ILE A 671 2.85 5.64 4.28
N GLU A 672 4.03 5.26 3.80
CA GLU A 672 5.14 4.77 4.66
C GLU A 672 5.79 5.93 5.45
N GLN A 673 6.12 7.07 4.82
CA GLN A 673 6.59 8.26 5.57
C GLN A 673 5.54 8.77 6.58
N SER A 674 4.26 8.57 6.29
CA SER A 674 3.16 9.04 7.15
C SER A 674 2.82 8.09 8.30
N PHE A 675 2.96 6.77 8.10
CA PHE A 675 2.43 5.72 9.00
C PHE A 675 3.34 4.48 9.19
N GLY A 676 4.47 4.34 8.51
CA GLY A 676 5.36 3.17 8.60
C GLY A 676 6.14 3.03 9.92
N GLU A 677 6.19 4.10 10.72
CA GLU A 677 6.86 4.15 12.02
C GLU A 677 5.93 4.79 13.08
N GLU A 678 5.99 4.36 14.34
CA GLU A 678 5.04 4.76 15.38
C GLU A 678 5.05 6.27 15.70
N HIS A 679 6.22 6.90 15.79
CA HIS A 679 6.34 8.34 16.09
C HIS A 679 5.94 9.20 14.89
N LEU A 680 6.25 8.77 13.66
CA LEU A 680 5.76 9.40 12.43
C LEU A 680 4.24 9.31 12.33
N CYS A 681 3.65 8.12 12.54
CA CYS A 681 2.20 7.91 12.63
C CYS A 681 1.57 8.87 13.65
N PHE A 682 2.09 8.91 14.88
CA PHE A 682 1.60 9.80 15.94
C PHE A 682 1.64 11.29 15.53
N ARG A 683 2.77 11.75 14.96
CA ARG A 683 2.91 13.16 14.51
C ARG A 683 1.98 13.47 13.34
N THR A 684 1.68 12.50 12.47
CA THR A 684 0.72 12.65 11.38
C THR A 684 -0.69 12.88 11.90
N LEU A 685 -1.18 12.03 12.81
CA LEU A 685 -2.50 12.24 13.44
C LEU A 685 -2.56 13.58 14.20
N GLN A 686 -1.48 13.95 14.88
CA GLN A 686 -1.35 15.22 15.60
C GLN A 686 -1.45 16.44 14.69
N ARG A 687 -0.66 16.52 13.60
CA ARG A 687 -0.65 17.72 12.75
C ARG A 687 -1.95 17.94 11.99
N TYR A 688 -2.58 16.87 11.50
CA TYR A 688 -3.90 16.97 10.88
C TYR A 688 -4.95 17.48 11.88
N THR A 689 -4.95 16.95 13.10
CA THR A 689 -5.90 17.36 14.15
C THR A 689 -5.69 18.83 14.54
N ALA A 690 -4.45 19.24 14.78
CA ALA A 690 -4.10 20.60 15.19
C ALA A 690 -4.43 21.64 14.11
N ALA A 691 -4.02 21.41 12.86
CA ALA A 691 -4.23 22.34 11.77
C ALA A 691 -5.73 22.51 11.41
N THR A 692 -6.50 21.42 11.49
CA THR A 692 -7.96 21.42 11.26
C THR A 692 -8.70 22.25 12.31
N LEU A 693 -8.31 22.11 13.58
CA LEU A 693 -8.87 22.87 14.70
C LEU A 693 -8.53 24.35 14.57
N GLU A 694 -7.25 24.65 14.32
CA GLU A 694 -6.77 26.03 14.27
C GLU A 694 -7.34 26.78 13.07
N HIS A 695 -7.38 26.20 11.86
CA HIS A 695 -7.98 26.86 10.69
C HIS A 695 -9.44 27.28 10.94
N GLY A 696 -10.21 26.44 11.64
CA GLY A 696 -11.60 26.74 12.02
C GLY A 696 -11.76 27.83 13.08
N MET A 697 -10.69 28.25 13.76
CA MET A 697 -10.71 29.26 14.83
C MET A 697 -9.88 30.52 14.54
N ASN A 698 -8.87 30.37 13.68
CA ASN A 698 -7.83 31.31 13.28
C ASN A 698 -7.61 31.16 11.76
N PRO A 699 -8.57 31.56 10.92
CA PRO A 699 -8.47 31.43 9.48
C PRO A 699 -7.37 32.36 8.92
N PRO A 700 -6.72 32.01 7.81
CA PRO A 700 -5.62 32.81 7.25
C PRO A 700 -6.09 34.17 6.73
N VAL A 701 -5.15 35.10 6.62
CA VAL A 701 -5.40 36.43 6.05
C VAL A 701 -6.00 36.33 4.64
N SER A 702 -7.09 37.07 4.42
CA SER A 702 -7.69 37.20 3.08
C SER A 702 -6.76 37.98 2.15
N PRO A 703 -6.56 37.56 0.89
CA PRO A 703 -5.66 38.26 -0.02
C PRO A 703 -6.18 39.65 -0.39
N LYS A 704 -5.27 40.63 -0.43
CA LYS A 704 -5.55 42.01 -0.83
C LYS A 704 -6.07 42.08 -2.29
N PRO A 705 -6.88 43.09 -2.67
CA PRO A 705 -7.41 43.22 -4.02
C PRO A 705 -6.33 43.22 -5.12
N GLU A 706 -5.22 43.91 -4.88
CA GLU A 706 -4.06 43.96 -5.77
C GLU A 706 -3.37 42.59 -5.93
N TRP A 707 -3.29 41.80 -4.85
CA TRP A 707 -2.77 40.43 -4.90
C TRP A 707 -3.67 39.53 -5.76
N ARG A 708 -5.01 39.65 -5.63
CA ARG A 708 -5.96 38.89 -6.48
C ARG A 708 -5.80 39.24 -7.96
N ALA A 709 -5.77 40.53 -8.29
CA ALA A 709 -5.60 41.00 -9.66
C ALA A 709 -4.29 40.49 -10.29
N LEU A 710 -3.19 40.48 -9.51
CA LEU A 710 -1.91 39.93 -9.96
C LEU A 710 -1.97 38.41 -10.19
N MET A 711 -2.67 37.67 -9.33
CA MET A 711 -2.87 36.22 -9.49
C MET A 711 -3.74 35.86 -10.70
N ASP A 712 -4.81 36.63 -10.96
CA ASP A 712 -5.66 36.44 -12.15
C ASP A 712 -4.88 36.71 -13.45
N GLU A 713 -4.07 37.79 -13.49
CA GLU A 713 -3.20 38.08 -14.64
C GLU A 713 -2.14 36.99 -14.85
N MET A 714 -1.43 36.58 -13.79
CA MET A 714 -0.43 35.52 -13.86
C MET A 714 -1.03 34.17 -14.31
N ALA A 715 -2.28 33.86 -13.93
CA ALA A 715 -2.93 32.62 -14.32
C ALA A 715 -3.20 32.55 -15.83
N ILE A 716 -3.63 33.66 -16.45
CA ILE A 716 -3.83 33.73 -17.91
C ILE A 716 -2.51 33.47 -18.64
N VAL A 717 -1.43 34.14 -18.24
CA VAL A 717 -0.10 33.99 -18.87
C VAL A 717 0.48 32.59 -18.63
N SER A 718 0.34 32.05 -17.43
CA SER A 718 0.81 30.69 -17.11
C SER A 718 0.08 29.62 -17.92
N THR A 719 -1.24 29.75 -18.10
CA THR A 719 -2.03 28.81 -18.91
C THR A 719 -1.75 28.96 -20.40
N GLU A 720 -1.48 30.17 -20.90
CA GLU A 720 -0.99 30.40 -22.27
C GLU A 720 0.31 29.60 -22.49
N LYS A 721 1.35 29.86 -21.69
CA LYS A 721 2.68 29.23 -21.81
C LYS A 721 2.62 27.71 -21.61
N TYR A 722 1.79 27.23 -20.68
CA TYR A 722 1.61 25.79 -20.48
C TYR A 722 0.94 25.15 -21.71
N ARG A 723 -0.18 25.71 -22.18
CA ARG A 723 -0.93 25.14 -23.32
C ARG A 723 -0.27 25.39 -24.68
N SER A 724 0.67 26.34 -24.82
CA SER A 724 1.48 26.48 -26.04
C SER A 724 2.44 25.30 -26.17
N ILE A 725 3.15 24.95 -25.11
CA ILE A 725 4.07 23.81 -25.07
C ILE A 725 3.35 22.46 -25.10
N VAL A 726 2.36 22.23 -24.24
CA VAL A 726 1.81 20.87 -24.00
C VAL A 726 0.77 20.42 -25.03
N PHE A 727 0.03 21.35 -25.63
CA PHE A 727 -1.10 21.02 -26.53
C PHE A 727 -1.04 21.67 -27.92
N ARG A 728 -0.27 22.75 -28.13
CA ARG A 728 -0.20 23.45 -29.43
C ARG A 728 1.08 23.22 -30.21
N GLU A 729 2.19 22.88 -29.56
CA GLU A 729 3.42 22.45 -30.25
C GLU A 729 3.24 21.02 -30.79
N PRO A 730 3.17 20.81 -32.12
CA PRO A 730 2.85 19.50 -32.68
C PRO A 730 3.88 18.41 -32.36
N ARG A 731 5.15 18.77 -32.15
CA ARG A 731 6.22 17.80 -31.83
C ARG A 731 6.33 17.50 -30.33
N PHE A 732 5.51 18.11 -29.46
CA PHE A 732 5.62 17.90 -28.01
C PHE A 732 5.38 16.43 -27.61
N VAL A 733 4.39 15.76 -28.22
CA VAL A 733 4.04 14.36 -27.92
C VAL A 733 5.15 13.40 -28.36
N GLU A 734 5.89 13.74 -29.42
CA GLU A 734 7.05 12.99 -29.90
C GLU A 734 8.24 13.18 -28.96
N TYR A 735 8.62 14.43 -28.68
CA TYR A 735 9.65 14.77 -27.70
C TYR A 735 9.39 14.13 -26.34
N PHE A 736 8.16 14.17 -25.83
CA PHE A 736 7.77 13.55 -24.56
C PHE A 736 8.01 12.03 -24.53
N ARG A 737 7.66 11.30 -25.60
CA ARG A 737 7.85 9.85 -25.70
C ARG A 737 9.32 9.45 -25.85
N LEU A 738 10.13 10.31 -26.46
CA LEU A 738 11.57 10.10 -26.61
C LEU A 738 12.33 10.46 -25.32
N ALA A 739 12.12 11.65 -24.77
CA ALA A 739 12.82 12.15 -23.59
C ALA A 739 12.46 11.39 -22.30
N THR A 740 11.27 10.77 -22.21
CA THR A 740 10.77 10.12 -20.99
C THR A 740 10.46 8.62 -21.19
N PRO A 741 10.37 7.82 -20.10
CA PRO A 741 9.97 6.41 -20.16
C PRO A 741 8.43 6.18 -20.13
N GLU A 742 7.62 7.06 -20.72
CA GLU A 742 6.15 6.94 -20.69
C GLU A 742 5.63 5.64 -21.33
N LEU A 743 6.23 5.26 -22.47
CA LEU A 743 5.82 4.10 -23.24
C LEU A 743 6.14 2.79 -22.51
N GLU A 744 7.29 2.74 -21.85
CA GLU A 744 7.76 1.59 -21.08
C GLU A 744 6.98 1.45 -19.77
N PHE A 745 6.69 2.56 -19.05
CA PHE A 745 5.82 2.53 -17.87
C PHE A 745 4.45 1.91 -18.17
N GLY A 746 3.88 2.23 -19.34
CA GLY A 746 2.60 1.66 -19.79
C GLY A 746 2.62 0.16 -20.12
N ARG A 747 3.79 -0.47 -20.20
CA ARG A 747 3.97 -1.92 -20.46
C ARG A 747 4.23 -2.73 -19.19
N MET A 748 4.66 -2.10 -18.11
CA MET A 748 5.22 -2.79 -16.93
C MET A 748 4.18 -3.11 -15.85
N ASN A 749 4.43 -4.20 -15.10
CA ASN A 749 3.58 -4.69 -14.00
C ASN A 749 3.73 -3.88 -12.70
N ILE A 750 3.63 -2.56 -12.83
CA ILE A 750 3.97 -1.55 -11.81
C ILE A 750 2.70 -1.05 -11.05
N GLY A 751 1.50 -1.32 -11.56
CA GLY A 751 0.21 -1.15 -10.87
C GLY A 751 -0.95 -1.87 -11.57
N SER A 752 -2.15 -1.88 -10.99
CA SER A 752 -3.33 -2.54 -11.60
C SER A 752 -3.96 -1.79 -12.80
N ARG A 753 -3.60 -0.51 -13.02
CA ARG A 753 -4.36 0.44 -13.87
C ARG A 753 -3.72 0.71 -15.24
N PRO A 754 -4.51 0.87 -16.32
CA PRO A 754 -4.03 1.41 -17.60
C PRO A 754 -3.51 2.85 -17.49
N SER A 755 -2.52 3.22 -18.31
CA SER A 755 -1.90 4.56 -18.32
C SER A 755 -2.71 5.64 -19.06
N LYS A 756 -3.53 5.25 -20.04
CA LYS A 756 -4.36 6.14 -20.86
C LYS A 756 -5.84 5.73 -20.79
N ARG A 757 -6.78 6.69 -20.82
CA ARG A 757 -8.23 6.39 -20.95
C ARG A 757 -8.58 5.87 -22.36
N LYS A 758 -7.81 6.24 -23.39
CA LYS A 758 -7.94 5.75 -24.79
C LYS A 758 -6.55 5.52 -25.40
N PRO A 759 -6.23 4.34 -25.96
CA PRO A 759 -4.85 4.02 -26.40
C PRO A 759 -4.26 4.95 -27.48
N SER A 760 -5.11 5.49 -28.36
CA SER A 760 -4.71 6.28 -29.54
C SER A 760 -4.64 7.80 -29.31
N GLY A 761 -4.85 8.29 -28.09
CA GLY A 761 -4.95 9.73 -27.80
C GLY A 761 -3.63 10.46 -27.50
N GLY A 762 -3.72 11.79 -27.43
CA GLY A 762 -2.66 12.70 -26.97
C GLY A 762 -2.60 12.83 -25.44
N ILE A 763 -2.04 13.94 -24.96
CA ILE A 763 -1.87 14.24 -23.52
C ILE A 763 -3.22 14.36 -22.78
N GLU A 764 -4.30 14.66 -23.50
CA GLU A 764 -5.68 14.66 -23.00
C GLU A 764 -6.05 13.27 -22.46
N SER A 765 -5.70 12.22 -23.21
CA SER A 765 -5.99 10.82 -22.88
C SER A 765 -5.09 10.23 -21.79
N LEU A 766 -3.92 10.83 -21.58
CA LEU A 766 -2.94 10.42 -20.58
C LEU A 766 -3.42 10.82 -19.17
N ARG A 767 -3.30 9.91 -18.21
CA ARG A 767 -3.69 10.14 -16.81
C ARG A 767 -2.64 10.97 -16.06
N ALA A 768 -3.03 11.74 -15.05
CA ALA A 768 -2.10 12.60 -14.32
C ALA A 768 -0.98 11.84 -13.59
N ILE A 769 -1.19 10.58 -13.17
CA ILE A 769 -0.15 9.75 -12.54
C ILE A 769 0.98 9.44 -13.54
N PRO A 770 0.76 8.79 -14.70
CA PRO A 770 1.77 8.63 -15.76
C PRO A 770 2.44 9.94 -16.19
N TRP A 771 1.67 11.02 -16.32
CA TRP A 771 2.18 12.35 -16.70
C TRP A 771 3.21 12.88 -15.70
N ILE A 772 2.90 12.86 -14.40
CA ILE A 772 3.83 13.31 -13.35
C ILE A 772 4.99 12.32 -13.19
N PHE A 773 4.73 11.01 -13.33
CA PHE A 773 5.76 9.98 -13.18
C PHE A 773 6.84 10.07 -14.26
N ALA A 774 6.45 10.15 -15.53
CA ALA A 774 7.39 10.16 -16.66
C ALA A 774 8.38 11.34 -16.61
N TRP A 775 7.93 12.53 -16.20
CA TRP A 775 8.80 13.70 -15.99
C TRP A 775 9.55 13.69 -14.65
N THR A 776 9.16 12.85 -13.69
CA THR A 776 9.91 12.63 -12.45
C THR A 776 11.10 11.71 -12.68
N GLN A 777 10.90 10.64 -13.46
CA GLN A 777 11.96 9.69 -13.85
C GLN A 777 13.16 10.36 -14.54
N THR A 778 12.93 11.45 -15.28
CA THR A 778 13.96 12.21 -16.00
C THR A 778 14.57 13.37 -15.18
N ARG A 779 14.18 13.50 -13.90
CA ARG A 779 14.56 14.61 -12.99
C ARG A 779 14.17 16.01 -13.52
N PHE A 780 13.29 16.11 -14.51
CA PHE A 780 12.96 17.38 -15.15
C PHE A 780 11.67 18.04 -14.62
N HIS A 781 10.74 17.23 -14.10
CA HIS A 781 9.51 17.63 -13.39
C HIS A 781 8.63 18.70 -14.10
N LEU A 782 8.68 18.79 -15.44
CA LEU A 782 7.96 19.75 -16.29
C LEU A 782 6.50 20.08 -15.83
N PRO A 783 5.65 19.12 -15.43
CA PRO A 783 4.26 19.39 -15.03
C PRO A 783 4.08 20.29 -13.81
N VAL A 784 5.13 20.52 -13.01
CA VAL A 784 5.03 21.27 -11.74
C VAL A 784 5.37 22.74 -11.91
N TRP A 785 6.36 23.08 -12.74
CA TRP A 785 6.88 24.44 -12.85
C TRP A 785 6.57 25.13 -14.19
N LEU A 786 6.17 24.40 -15.24
CA LEU A 786 5.88 24.99 -16.55
C LEU A 786 4.74 26.03 -16.45
N GLY A 787 5.04 27.24 -16.91
CA GLY A 787 4.14 28.41 -16.86
C GLY A 787 4.51 29.45 -15.79
N PHE A 788 5.13 29.05 -14.67
CA PHE A 788 5.49 29.96 -13.58
C PHE A 788 6.47 31.06 -14.02
N GLY A 789 7.58 30.70 -14.70
CA GLY A 789 8.60 31.66 -15.12
C GLY A 789 8.06 32.75 -16.05
N ALA A 790 7.23 32.35 -17.03
CA ALA A 790 6.60 33.30 -17.96
C ALA A 790 5.63 34.26 -17.24
N ALA A 791 4.85 33.75 -16.29
CA ALA A 791 3.92 34.57 -15.50
C ALA A 791 4.67 35.58 -14.61
N PHE A 792 5.69 35.13 -13.86
CA PHE A 792 6.52 36.02 -13.04
C PHE A 792 7.26 37.07 -13.88
N LYS A 793 7.87 36.65 -14.99
CA LYS A 793 8.56 37.54 -15.93
C LYS A 793 7.63 38.62 -16.45
N HIS A 794 6.45 38.24 -16.96
CA HIS A 794 5.46 39.17 -17.49
C HIS A 794 5.07 40.25 -16.47
N VAL A 795 4.71 39.88 -15.23
CA VAL A 795 4.27 40.88 -14.25
C VAL A 795 5.42 41.74 -13.71
N ILE A 796 6.64 41.22 -13.61
CA ILE A 796 7.83 41.98 -13.17
C ILE A 796 8.32 42.94 -14.26
N GLU A 797 8.26 42.55 -15.54
CA GLU A 797 8.58 43.43 -16.67
C GLU A 797 7.49 44.50 -16.89
N LYS A 798 6.23 44.19 -16.59
CA LYS A 798 5.10 45.14 -16.63
C LYS A 798 5.18 46.23 -15.57
N ASP A 799 5.56 45.88 -14.34
CA ASP A 799 5.85 46.83 -13.26
C ASP A 799 6.83 46.23 -12.25
N ILE A 800 8.00 46.88 -12.09
CA ILE A 800 9.05 46.44 -11.17
C ILE A 800 8.58 46.34 -9.71
N ARG A 801 7.52 47.08 -9.33
CA ARG A 801 6.91 47.02 -8.00
C ARG A 801 6.25 45.66 -7.72
N ASN A 802 5.86 44.92 -8.76
CA ASN A 802 5.27 43.59 -8.62
C ASN A 802 6.25 42.56 -8.05
N LEU A 803 7.58 42.72 -8.24
CA LEU A 803 8.56 41.88 -7.54
C LEU A 803 8.46 42.05 -6.02
N HIS A 804 8.34 43.28 -5.54
CA HIS A 804 8.17 43.54 -4.10
C HIS A 804 6.79 43.09 -3.60
N MET A 805 5.74 43.21 -4.42
CA MET A 805 4.42 42.66 -4.09
C MET A 805 4.44 41.13 -3.96
N LEU A 806 5.12 40.42 -4.86
CA LEU A 806 5.28 38.96 -4.79
C LEU A 806 6.10 38.52 -3.56
N GLN A 807 7.15 39.28 -3.21
CA GLN A 807 7.89 39.09 -1.95
C GLN A 807 7.02 39.35 -0.72
N GLU A 808 6.14 40.36 -0.75
CA GLU A 808 5.17 40.59 0.32
C GLU A 808 4.19 39.42 0.44
N MET A 809 3.60 38.99 -0.67
CA MET A 809 2.66 37.86 -0.73
C MET A 809 3.30 36.56 -0.20
N TYR A 810 4.55 36.26 -0.55
CA TYR A 810 5.26 35.08 -0.06
C TYR A 810 5.54 35.11 1.46
N ASN A 811 5.68 36.31 2.04
CA ASN A 811 5.95 36.49 3.47
C ASN A 811 4.70 36.74 4.33
N GLN A 812 3.58 37.17 3.74
CA GLN A 812 2.33 37.47 4.47
C GLN A 812 1.17 36.53 4.15
N TRP A 813 1.13 35.88 2.98
CA TRP A 813 -0.01 35.06 2.54
C TRP A 813 0.34 33.57 2.49
N PRO A 814 -0.15 32.75 3.45
CA PRO A 814 0.19 31.32 3.53
C PRO A 814 -0.02 30.53 2.24
N PHE A 815 -1.04 30.87 1.44
CA PHE A 815 -1.34 30.20 0.18
C PHE A 815 -0.23 30.38 -0.87
N LEU A 816 0.31 31.60 -1.04
CA LEU A 816 1.43 31.78 -1.97
C LEU A 816 2.68 31.10 -1.42
N ARG A 817 2.96 31.21 -0.11
CA ARG A 817 4.07 30.51 0.54
C ARG A 817 4.08 29.01 0.21
N VAL A 818 3.03 28.26 0.54
CA VAL A 818 3.02 26.80 0.31
C VAL A 818 3.01 26.42 -1.18
N THR A 819 2.55 27.33 -2.05
CA THR A 819 2.61 27.14 -3.50
C THR A 819 4.03 27.29 -4.02
N ILE A 820 4.78 28.30 -3.55
CA ILE A 820 6.20 28.52 -3.89
C ILE A 820 7.07 27.42 -3.27
N ASP A 821 6.92 27.13 -1.98
CA ASP A 821 7.73 26.14 -1.25
C ASP A 821 7.63 24.73 -1.87
N LEU A 822 6.45 24.35 -2.40
CA LEU A 822 6.26 23.09 -3.12
C LEU A 822 7.01 23.04 -4.45
N VAL A 823 7.06 24.16 -5.17
CA VAL A 823 7.80 24.26 -6.45
C VAL A 823 9.30 24.35 -6.19
N GLU A 824 9.73 25.03 -5.13
CA GLU A 824 11.12 25.07 -4.67
C GLU A 824 11.64 23.66 -4.29
N MET A 825 10.85 22.89 -3.55
CA MET A 825 11.15 21.49 -3.22
C MET A 825 11.28 20.60 -4.46
N VAL A 826 10.49 20.85 -5.51
CA VAL A 826 10.61 20.11 -6.78
C VAL A 826 11.82 20.58 -7.60
N PHE A 827 12.16 21.86 -7.61
CA PHE A 827 13.44 22.33 -8.16
C PHE A 827 14.64 21.76 -7.41
N ALA A 828 14.54 21.50 -6.10
CA ALA A 828 15.59 20.88 -5.31
C ALA A 828 15.76 19.36 -5.54
N LYS A 829 14.81 18.72 -6.21
CA LYS A 829 14.91 17.33 -6.69
C LYS A 829 15.39 17.24 -8.15
N GLY A 830 15.12 18.28 -8.93
CA GLY A 830 15.30 18.29 -10.37
C GLY A 830 16.71 18.64 -10.83
N ASP A 831 17.11 18.03 -11.94
CA ASP A 831 18.44 18.17 -12.52
C ASP A 831 18.33 18.34 -14.07
N PRO A 832 18.63 19.53 -14.60
CA PRO A 832 18.62 19.78 -16.05
C PRO A 832 19.82 19.17 -16.79
N GLY A 833 20.91 18.81 -16.10
CA GLY A 833 22.06 18.07 -16.64
C GLY A 833 21.71 16.61 -16.91
N ILE A 834 21.05 15.95 -15.96
CA ILE A 834 20.46 14.61 -16.17
C ILE A 834 19.40 14.67 -17.28
N ALA A 835 18.50 15.67 -17.28
CA ALA A 835 17.54 15.82 -18.37
C ALA A 835 18.22 15.99 -19.76
N ALA A 836 19.36 16.68 -19.83
CA ALA A 836 20.15 16.80 -21.06
C ALA A 836 20.83 15.48 -21.49
N LEU A 837 21.15 14.57 -20.55
CA LEU A 837 21.64 13.23 -20.86
C LEU A 837 20.55 12.38 -21.53
N TYR A 838 19.31 12.44 -21.04
CA TYR A 838 18.18 11.73 -21.67
C TYR A 838 17.95 12.25 -23.10
N ASP A 839 17.97 13.56 -23.34
CA ASP A 839 17.93 14.13 -24.69
C ASP A 839 19.04 13.58 -25.58
N LYS A 840 20.30 13.67 -25.13
CA LYS A 840 21.49 13.25 -25.88
C LYS A 840 21.50 11.76 -26.25
N LEU A 841 20.83 10.93 -25.46
CA LEU A 841 20.80 9.47 -25.66
C LEU A 841 19.54 8.96 -26.38
N LEU A 842 18.40 9.63 -26.24
CA LEU A 842 17.07 9.11 -26.62
C LEU A 842 16.28 9.99 -27.58
N VAL A 843 16.61 11.28 -27.72
CA VAL A 843 15.88 12.25 -28.53
C VAL A 843 16.63 12.53 -29.84
N SER A 844 15.90 12.73 -30.95
CA SER A 844 16.46 13.07 -32.25
C SER A 844 17.07 14.48 -32.27
N GLU A 845 18.10 14.68 -33.10
CA GLU A 845 18.86 15.95 -33.14
C GLU A 845 18.01 17.17 -33.51
N ASP A 846 16.94 16.99 -34.30
CA ASP A 846 16.00 18.05 -34.70
C ASP A 846 15.11 18.55 -33.53
N LEU A 847 15.02 17.77 -32.45
CA LEU A 847 14.28 18.08 -31.23
C LEU A 847 15.19 18.55 -30.08
N TRP A 848 16.51 18.41 -30.19
CA TRP A 848 17.46 18.88 -29.16
C TRP A 848 17.33 20.39 -28.89
N SER A 849 17.04 21.19 -29.92
CA SER A 849 16.81 22.63 -29.79
C SER A 849 15.58 22.96 -28.90
N PHE A 850 14.54 22.13 -28.96
CA PHE A 850 13.34 22.26 -28.15
C PHE A 850 13.60 21.83 -26.69
N GLY A 851 14.32 20.73 -26.47
CA GLY A 851 14.74 20.33 -25.13
C GLY A 851 15.67 21.35 -24.46
N GLN A 852 16.58 21.98 -25.23
CA GLN A 852 17.40 23.10 -24.77
C GLN A 852 16.54 24.31 -24.38
N GLN A 853 15.51 24.65 -25.16
CA GLN A 853 14.56 25.73 -24.83
C GLN A 853 13.84 25.44 -23.50
N LEU A 854 13.36 24.21 -23.29
CA LEU A 854 12.69 23.84 -22.04
C LEU A 854 13.66 23.90 -20.84
N ARG A 855 14.94 23.55 -21.00
CA ARG A 855 15.96 23.71 -19.94
C ARG A 855 16.29 25.19 -19.66
N ALA A 856 16.22 26.06 -20.66
CA ALA A 856 16.32 27.51 -20.45
C ALA A 856 15.10 28.05 -19.66
N ASP A 857 13.88 27.61 -20.00
CA ASP A 857 12.67 27.95 -19.24
C ASP A 857 12.75 27.46 -17.78
N TYR A 858 13.35 26.28 -17.51
CA TYR A 858 13.59 25.72 -16.17
C TYR A 858 14.48 26.66 -15.33
N GLU A 859 15.65 27.02 -15.85
CA GLU A 859 16.61 27.89 -15.15
C GLU A 859 16.09 29.33 -14.98
N GLU A 860 15.40 29.88 -15.99
CA GLU A 860 14.75 31.19 -15.87
C GLU A 860 13.70 31.16 -14.74
N THR A 861 12.82 30.15 -14.73
CA THR A 861 11.79 29.95 -13.69
C THR A 861 12.39 29.81 -12.30
N LYS A 862 13.42 28.98 -12.14
CA LYS A 862 14.17 28.81 -10.88
C LYS A 862 14.73 30.15 -10.38
N SER A 863 15.29 30.96 -11.29
CA SER A 863 15.84 32.27 -10.94
C SER A 863 14.78 33.27 -10.46
N TYR A 864 13.58 33.25 -11.02
CA TYR A 864 12.48 34.12 -10.57
C TYR A 864 11.91 33.64 -9.23
N LEU A 865 11.76 32.33 -9.05
CA LEU A 865 11.28 31.76 -7.79
C LEU A 865 12.18 32.15 -6.61
N LEU A 866 13.50 32.01 -6.74
CA LEU A 866 14.45 32.39 -5.68
C LEU A 866 14.39 33.89 -5.35
N LYS A 867 14.26 34.77 -6.35
CA LYS A 867 14.09 36.23 -6.17
C LYS A 867 12.80 36.59 -5.43
N ILE A 868 11.72 35.83 -5.62
CA ILE A 868 10.43 36.01 -4.95
C ILE A 868 10.47 35.46 -3.52
N ALA A 869 11.11 34.31 -3.32
CA ALA A 869 11.32 33.72 -2.01
C ALA A 869 12.32 34.52 -1.14
N GLY A 870 13.19 35.30 -1.78
CA GLY A 870 14.29 36.00 -1.10
C GLY A 870 15.44 35.07 -0.68
N HIS A 871 15.50 33.86 -1.23
CA HIS A 871 16.56 32.89 -0.98
C HIS A 871 17.71 33.08 -1.99
N VAL A 872 18.94 32.84 -1.56
CA VAL A 872 20.11 32.74 -2.44
C VAL A 872 20.15 31.36 -3.11
N ASP A 873 19.72 30.35 -2.38
CA ASP A 873 19.95 28.94 -2.65
C ASP A 873 18.64 28.15 -2.46
N LEU A 874 18.38 27.11 -3.27
CA LEU A 874 17.19 26.26 -3.08
C LEU A 874 17.15 25.66 -1.66
N LEU A 875 15.97 25.68 -1.05
CA LEU A 875 15.65 25.20 0.31
C LEU A 875 16.50 25.85 1.42
N GLU A 876 16.90 27.11 1.25
CA GLU A 876 17.57 27.89 2.31
C GLU A 876 16.74 27.94 3.60
N GLY A 877 15.42 28.12 3.48
CA GLY A 877 14.48 28.07 4.60
C GLY A 877 14.25 26.68 5.23
N ASN A 878 14.75 25.59 4.62
CA ASN A 878 14.56 24.22 5.13
C ASN A 878 15.83 23.36 4.99
N PRO A 879 16.87 23.61 5.81
CA PRO A 879 18.13 22.86 5.75
C PRO A 879 17.95 21.37 6.05
N TYR A 880 16.95 20.99 6.85
CA TYR A 880 16.63 19.59 7.14
C TYR A 880 16.17 18.81 5.90
N LEU A 881 15.35 19.42 5.05
CA LEU A 881 14.95 18.81 3.78
C LEU A 881 16.10 18.84 2.77
N LYS A 882 16.86 19.94 2.70
CA LYS A 882 18.02 20.10 1.83
C LYS A 882 19.12 19.04 2.08
N GLN A 883 19.39 18.73 3.35
CA GLN A 883 20.28 17.64 3.77
C GLN A 883 19.80 16.29 3.22
N ARG A 884 18.53 15.94 3.48
CA ARG A 884 17.93 14.65 3.09
C ARG A 884 17.95 14.43 1.58
N LEU A 885 17.54 15.43 0.80
CA LEU A 885 17.57 15.33 -0.66
C LEU A 885 19.00 15.09 -1.18
N ARG A 886 19.99 15.89 -0.74
CA ARG A 886 21.39 15.72 -1.14
C ARG A 886 21.97 14.34 -0.86
N LEU A 887 21.61 13.71 0.26
CA LEU A 887 22.07 12.36 0.59
C LEU A 887 21.47 11.30 -0.36
N ARG A 888 20.20 11.48 -0.78
CA ARG A 888 19.58 10.59 -1.77
C ARG A 888 20.22 10.69 -3.16
N HIS A 889 20.65 11.89 -3.55
CA HIS A 889 20.93 12.21 -4.95
C HIS A 889 21.93 11.26 -5.62
N SER A 890 23.08 10.94 -5.01
CA SER A 890 24.10 10.06 -5.60
C SER A 890 23.52 8.72 -6.09
N TYR A 891 22.61 8.14 -5.29
CA TYR A 891 21.94 6.89 -5.65
C TYR A 891 20.95 7.08 -6.81
N ILE A 892 20.11 8.13 -6.76
CA ILE A 892 19.12 8.44 -7.80
C ILE A 892 19.84 8.73 -9.13
N THR A 893 20.87 9.56 -9.10
CA THR A 893 21.65 9.99 -10.26
C THR A 893 22.36 8.80 -10.93
N THR A 894 22.91 7.85 -10.15
CA THR A 894 23.43 6.60 -10.72
C THR A 894 22.33 5.78 -11.43
N LEU A 895 21.15 5.68 -10.83
CA LEU A 895 20.00 5.00 -11.42
C LEU A 895 19.43 5.73 -12.65
N ASN A 896 19.49 7.06 -12.69
CA ASN A 896 19.12 7.88 -13.85
C ASN A 896 20.03 7.60 -15.05
N VAL A 897 21.35 7.58 -14.84
CA VAL A 897 22.31 7.22 -15.90
C VAL A 897 22.06 5.77 -16.36
N CYS A 898 21.90 4.83 -15.43
CA CYS A 898 21.59 3.44 -15.74
C CYS A 898 20.31 3.30 -16.56
N GLN A 899 19.24 4.03 -16.20
CA GLN A 899 17.99 4.07 -16.96
C GLN A 899 18.17 4.63 -18.37
N ALA A 900 18.84 5.78 -18.53
CA ALA A 900 18.98 6.43 -19.83
C ALA A 900 19.73 5.55 -20.84
N TYR A 901 20.83 4.91 -20.41
CA TYR A 901 21.56 3.96 -21.26
C TYR A 901 20.81 2.63 -21.47
N THR A 902 20.02 2.17 -20.49
CA THR A 902 19.14 0.98 -20.65
C THR A 902 18.02 1.25 -21.66
N LEU A 903 17.36 2.40 -21.59
CA LEU A 903 16.37 2.86 -22.58
C LEU A 903 16.99 2.94 -23.98
N LYS A 904 18.24 3.42 -24.11
CA LYS A 904 18.94 3.44 -25.40
C LYS A 904 19.19 2.03 -25.94
N ARG A 905 19.65 1.09 -25.09
CA ARG A 905 19.84 -0.33 -25.45
C ARG A 905 18.52 -1.05 -25.79
N ILE A 906 17.39 -0.58 -25.26
CA ILE A 906 16.04 -1.09 -25.56
C ILE A 906 15.47 -0.52 -26.87
N ARG A 907 15.71 0.76 -27.15
CA ARG A 907 15.09 1.48 -28.28
C ARG A 907 15.91 1.45 -29.58
N ASP A 908 17.24 1.33 -29.51
CA ASP A 908 18.11 1.24 -30.70
C ASP A 908 18.78 -0.13 -30.80
N LEU A 909 18.25 -0.97 -31.70
CA LEU A 909 18.76 -2.31 -31.99
C LEU A 909 20.11 -2.33 -32.74
N ASN A 910 20.58 -1.19 -33.28
CA ASN A 910 21.86 -1.09 -33.98
C ASN A 910 23.02 -0.69 -33.06
N ASN A 911 22.74 -0.39 -31.79
CA ASN A 911 23.71 0.07 -30.80
C ASN A 911 24.60 -1.10 -30.33
N HIS A 912 25.63 -1.43 -31.11
CA HIS A 912 26.62 -2.46 -30.75
C HIS A 912 27.51 -2.02 -29.59
N VAL A 913 27.30 -2.64 -28.42
CA VAL A 913 28.02 -2.36 -27.17
C VAL A 913 29.12 -3.40 -26.92
N THR A 914 30.31 -2.93 -26.55
CA THR A 914 31.43 -3.78 -26.09
C THR A 914 31.24 -4.16 -24.63
N LEU A 915 30.75 -5.37 -24.35
CA LEU A 915 30.60 -5.85 -22.97
C LEU A 915 31.97 -6.21 -22.36
N ARG A 916 32.14 -5.89 -21.07
CA ARG A 916 33.21 -6.44 -20.22
C ARG A 916 32.92 -7.93 -19.93
N PRO A 917 33.92 -8.71 -19.47
CA PRO A 917 33.67 -9.99 -18.81
C PRO A 917 32.73 -9.82 -17.61
N HIS A 918 31.91 -10.84 -17.35
CA HIS A 918 30.98 -10.86 -16.22
C HIS A 918 31.74 -10.80 -14.88
N LEU A 919 31.34 -9.89 -13.99
CA LEU A 919 32.03 -9.58 -12.73
C LEU A 919 31.42 -10.30 -11.52
N SER A 920 30.12 -10.61 -11.55
CA SER A 920 29.45 -11.22 -10.40
C SER A 920 29.84 -12.69 -10.18
N ARG A 921 30.36 -13.01 -8.99
CA ARG A 921 30.81 -14.36 -8.66
C ARG A 921 29.65 -15.33 -8.36
N GLU A 922 28.45 -14.84 -8.02
CA GLU A 922 27.28 -15.69 -7.68
C GLU A 922 26.76 -16.53 -8.88
N ILE A 923 27.11 -16.15 -10.11
CA ILE A 923 26.65 -16.81 -11.35
C ILE A 923 27.67 -17.85 -11.88
N THR A 924 28.79 -18.06 -11.20
CA THR A 924 29.95 -18.81 -11.76
C THR A 924 29.79 -20.34 -11.90
N GLU A 925 28.66 -20.94 -11.48
CA GLU A 925 28.30 -22.32 -11.85
C GLU A 925 27.65 -22.43 -13.25
N SER A 926 27.27 -21.30 -13.87
CA SER A 926 26.51 -21.23 -15.12
C SER A 926 27.35 -20.68 -16.28
N ASN A 927 27.61 -21.52 -17.29
CA ASN A 927 28.37 -21.13 -18.49
C ASN A 927 27.60 -20.20 -19.46
N LYS A 928 26.38 -19.73 -19.14
CA LYS A 928 25.56 -18.84 -19.99
C LYS A 928 24.66 -17.88 -19.18
N PRO A 929 25.19 -16.79 -18.60
CA PRO A 929 24.41 -15.83 -17.78
C PRO A 929 23.09 -15.38 -18.43
N ALA A 930 23.12 -15.01 -19.72
CA ALA A 930 21.94 -14.55 -20.46
C ALA A 930 20.77 -15.56 -20.49
N ALA A 931 21.02 -16.87 -20.36
CA ALA A 931 19.98 -17.89 -20.36
C ALA A 931 19.21 -17.97 -19.03
N GLU A 932 19.79 -17.52 -17.93
CA GLU A 932 19.13 -17.47 -16.62
C GLU A 932 18.36 -16.16 -16.43
N LEU A 933 18.82 -15.08 -17.05
CA LEU A 933 18.09 -13.82 -17.11
C LEU A 933 16.78 -13.93 -17.91
N VAL A 934 16.72 -14.82 -18.92
CA VAL A 934 15.44 -15.18 -19.57
C VAL A 934 14.47 -15.84 -18.58
N LYS A 935 14.96 -16.65 -17.64
CA LYS A 935 14.10 -17.28 -16.62
C LYS A 935 13.59 -16.27 -15.57
N LEU A 936 14.22 -15.10 -15.45
CA LEU A 936 13.72 -14.06 -14.54
C LEU A 936 12.41 -13.45 -15.07
N ASN A 937 12.35 -13.15 -16.37
CA ASN A 937 11.17 -12.59 -17.05
C ASN A 937 10.99 -13.25 -18.44
N PRO A 938 10.38 -14.46 -18.50
CA PRO A 938 10.25 -15.22 -19.75
C PRO A 938 9.22 -14.62 -20.72
N THR A 939 8.47 -13.61 -20.28
CA THR A 939 7.50 -12.85 -21.09
C THR A 939 8.08 -11.59 -21.73
N SER A 940 9.36 -11.27 -21.50
CA SER A 940 9.98 -10.05 -22.03
C SER A 940 10.19 -10.12 -23.54
N GLU A 941 9.75 -9.08 -24.26
CA GLU A 941 10.06 -8.87 -25.69
C GLU A 941 11.48 -8.31 -25.90
N TYR A 942 12.19 -7.96 -24.82
CA TYR A 942 13.49 -7.28 -24.86
C TYR A 942 14.66 -8.24 -24.65
N ALA A 943 15.89 -7.76 -24.88
CA ALA A 943 17.08 -8.55 -24.59
C ALA A 943 17.16 -8.89 -23.09
N PRO A 944 17.61 -10.11 -22.70
CA PRO A 944 17.41 -10.63 -21.36
C PRO A 944 17.96 -9.72 -20.27
N GLY A 945 17.16 -9.46 -19.23
CA GLY A 945 17.53 -8.62 -18.09
C GLY A 945 17.50 -7.10 -18.31
N LEU A 946 17.36 -6.59 -19.54
CA LEU A 946 17.21 -5.15 -19.77
C LEU A 946 15.88 -4.60 -19.21
N GLU A 947 14.78 -5.35 -19.35
CA GLU A 947 13.49 -4.94 -18.78
C GLU A 947 13.53 -4.94 -17.26
N ASP A 948 14.12 -5.96 -16.63
CA ASP A 948 14.24 -6.05 -15.18
C ASP A 948 15.16 -4.94 -14.62
N THR A 949 16.25 -4.60 -15.33
CA THR A 949 17.09 -3.43 -15.04
C THR A 949 16.29 -2.13 -15.16
N LEU A 950 15.44 -2.00 -16.19
CA LEU A 950 14.59 -0.83 -16.37
C LEU A 950 13.48 -0.75 -15.30
N ILE A 951 12.89 -1.86 -14.88
CA ILE A 951 11.93 -1.91 -13.76
C ILE A 951 12.63 -1.52 -12.45
N LEU A 952 13.84 -2.03 -12.18
CA LEU A 952 14.63 -1.69 -10.99
C LEU A 952 15.03 -0.22 -10.98
N THR A 953 15.50 0.34 -12.10
CA THR A 953 15.79 1.79 -12.18
C THR A 953 14.52 2.62 -12.13
N MET A 954 13.41 2.23 -12.76
CA MET A 954 12.14 2.94 -12.59
C MET A 954 11.70 2.95 -11.14
N LYS A 955 11.75 1.79 -10.47
CA LYS A 955 11.44 1.64 -9.04
C LYS A 955 12.41 2.35 -8.12
N GLY A 956 13.67 2.47 -8.51
CA GLY A 956 14.79 3.01 -7.74
C GLY A 956 14.99 4.53 -7.89
N ILE A 957 14.87 5.07 -9.10
CA ILE A 957 14.72 6.52 -9.31
C ILE A 957 13.45 6.96 -8.61
N ALA A 958 12.36 6.19 -8.84
CA ALA A 958 11.18 6.38 -8.04
C ALA A 958 11.55 6.28 -6.55
N ALA A 959 12.38 5.32 -6.06
CA ALA A 959 12.86 5.10 -4.66
C ALA A 959 13.49 6.31 -3.95
N GLY A 960 14.10 7.25 -4.67
CA GLY A 960 14.51 8.53 -4.11
C GLY A 960 13.38 9.55 -3.99
N ASP A 961 12.32 9.32 -4.74
CA ASP A 961 11.08 10.07 -4.85
C ASP A 961 9.84 9.37 -4.16
N HIS A 962 9.99 8.44 -3.17
CA HIS A 962 9.17 7.18 -3.00
C HIS A 962 8.90 6.47 -1.62
N HIS A 963 8.34 5.20 -1.67
CA HIS A 963 8.65 3.95 -0.84
C HIS A 963 8.53 2.53 -1.59
N CYS A 964 8.89 1.32 -1.02
CA CYS A 964 9.43 0.11 -1.78
C CYS A 964 8.82 -1.38 -1.76
N CYS A 965 9.58 -2.47 -1.46
CA CYS A 965 9.70 -3.73 -2.30
C CYS A 965 9.28 -5.19 -1.76
N THR A 966 9.66 -6.35 -2.42
CA THR A 966 8.84 -7.64 -2.36
C THR A 966 9.45 -9.13 -2.61
N LYS A 967 9.51 -10.08 -1.62
CA LYS A 967 10.18 -11.48 -1.55
C LYS A 967 9.47 -12.77 -2.15
N ASN A 968 9.95 -14.05 -2.31
CA ASN A 968 11.23 -14.89 -2.21
C ASN A 968 11.05 -16.37 -2.82
N PRO A 969 12.10 -17.19 -3.18
CA PRO A 969 12.01 -18.63 -3.63
C PRO A 969 13.06 -19.71 -3.10
N PRO A 970 13.04 -21.04 -3.50
CA PRO A 970 14.05 -22.14 -3.24
C PRO A 970 14.73 -22.81 -4.50
N ALA A 971 15.61 -23.84 -4.34
CA ALA A 971 16.44 -24.46 -5.43
C ALA A 971 16.50 -26.03 -5.49
N LEU A 972 16.94 -26.60 -6.63
CA LEU A 972 16.92 -28.05 -6.98
C LEU A 972 18.32 -28.69 -7.14
N ASN A 973 18.45 -30.03 -6.99
CA ASN A 973 19.69 -30.77 -7.28
C ASN A 973 19.45 -32.24 -7.69
N SER A 974 19.72 -32.57 -8.96
CA SER A 974 19.55 -33.91 -9.56
C SER A 974 20.51 -34.99 -9.05
N SER A 975 21.58 -34.62 -8.34
CA SER A 975 22.58 -35.53 -7.76
C SER A 975 22.36 -35.82 -6.26
N SER A 976 21.23 -35.38 -5.70
CA SER A 976 20.89 -35.63 -4.29
C SER A 976 20.25 -37.02 -4.08
N GLY A 977 20.45 -37.58 -2.88
CA GLY A 977 19.91 -38.89 -2.45
C GLY A 977 20.84 -40.09 -2.68
N TYR A 978 20.50 -41.23 -2.06
CA TYR A 978 21.23 -42.52 -2.14
C TYR A 978 20.59 -43.56 -3.09
N GLY A 979 19.35 -43.33 -3.50
CA GLY A 979 18.61 -44.15 -4.47
C GLY A 979 18.93 -43.80 -5.92
N HIS A 980 18.20 -44.40 -6.86
CA HIS A 980 18.40 -44.22 -8.31
C HIS A 980 17.11 -43.79 -9.01
N VAL A 981 17.24 -43.26 -10.23
CA VAL A 981 16.07 -42.95 -11.08
C VAL A 981 15.81 -44.13 -12.02
N GLU A 982 14.59 -44.65 -12.02
CA GLU A 982 14.11 -45.67 -12.95
C GLU A 982 12.69 -45.33 -13.45
N GLU A 983 12.21 -46.03 -14.48
CA GLU A 983 10.85 -45.82 -14.99
C GLU A 983 9.84 -46.74 -14.28
N ILE A 984 8.80 -46.15 -13.70
CA ILE A 984 7.70 -46.87 -13.05
C ILE A 984 6.37 -46.30 -13.51
N GLY A 985 5.53 -47.14 -14.13
CA GLY A 985 4.19 -46.76 -14.56
C GLY A 985 4.15 -45.73 -15.70
N GLY A 986 5.23 -45.61 -16.49
CA GLY A 986 5.35 -44.62 -17.57
C GLY A 986 5.92 -43.27 -17.13
N LEU A 987 6.27 -43.10 -15.85
CA LEU A 987 6.96 -41.92 -15.34
C LEU A 987 8.40 -42.27 -14.94
N LYS A 988 9.32 -41.32 -15.12
CA LYS A 988 10.59 -41.33 -14.38
C LYS A 988 10.27 -41.21 -12.89
N ALA A 989 10.91 -41.99 -12.05
CA ALA A 989 10.76 -41.91 -10.61
C ALA A 989 12.09 -42.13 -9.90
N TYR A 990 12.35 -41.35 -8.86
CA TYR A 990 13.43 -41.65 -7.92
C TYR A 990 12.97 -42.75 -6.96
N VAL A 991 13.77 -43.79 -6.80
CA VAL A 991 13.43 -45.04 -6.14
C VAL A 991 14.48 -45.39 -5.09
N SER A 992 14.03 -45.80 -3.90
CA SER A 992 14.90 -46.11 -2.77
C SER A 992 14.31 -47.26 -1.92
N GLY A 993 15.17 -48.15 -1.41
CA GLY A 993 14.77 -49.35 -0.66
C GLY A 993 14.57 -50.62 -1.51
N SER A 994 14.42 -51.79 -0.87
CA SER A 994 14.29 -53.09 -1.56
C SER A 994 12.83 -53.51 -1.82
N LEU A 995 12.60 -54.10 -2.99
CA LEU A 995 11.37 -54.81 -3.38
C LEU A 995 11.01 -55.99 -2.46
N ASP A 996 11.98 -56.53 -1.71
CA ASP A 996 11.76 -57.60 -0.73
C ASP A 996 10.88 -57.14 0.45
N SER A 997 10.78 -55.83 0.69
CA SER A 997 9.99 -55.21 1.77
C SER A 997 8.53 -55.68 1.82
N LYS A 998 7.91 -55.92 0.65
CA LYS A 998 6.45 -56.12 0.47
C LYS A 998 5.56 -54.93 0.85
N LEU A 999 6.13 -53.86 1.42
CA LEU A 999 5.47 -52.61 1.78
C LEU A 999 5.98 -51.46 0.89
N GLY A 1000 5.09 -50.84 0.12
CA GLY A 1000 5.42 -49.73 -0.78
C GLY A 1000 4.92 -48.39 -0.26
N ILE A 1001 5.70 -47.32 -0.46
CA ILE A 1001 5.28 -45.94 -0.22
C ILE A 1001 5.45 -45.12 -1.50
N LEU A 1002 4.33 -44.55 -1.97
CA LEU A 1002 4.34 -43.51 -3.00
C LEU A 1002 4.54 -42.14 -2.32
N LEU A 1003 5.66 -41.46 -2.59
CA LEU A 1003 5.84 -40.06 -2.19
C LEU A 1003 5.51 -39.15 -3.37
N VAL A 1004 4.60 -38.20 -3.16
CA VAL A 1004 4.21 -37.20 -4.16
C VAL A 1004 4.82 -35.87 -3.78
N SER A 1005 5.65 -35.31 -4.66
CA SER A 1005 6.39 -34.06 -4.46
C SER A 1005 5.47 -32.86 -4.21
N ASP A 1006 6.05 -31.79 -3.66
CA ASP A 1006 5.49 -30.46 -3.93
C ASP A 1006 5.79 -30.04 -5.38
N PHE A 1007 5.35 -28.86 -5.78
CA PHE A 1007 5.44 -28.42 -7.19
C PHE A 1007 6.89 -28.25 -7.69
N PHE A 1008 7.89 -28.26 -6.81
CA PHE A 1008 9.32 -28.25 -7.16
C PHE A 1008 9.87 -29.61 -7.61
N GLY A 1009 9.05 -30.67 -7.61
CA GLY A 1009 9.40 -31.96 -8.22
C GLY A 1009 10.35 -32.83 -7.39
N TYR A 1010 10.66 -34.00 -7.94
CA TYR A 1010 11.46 -35.02 -7.26
C TYR A 1010 12.97 -34.69 -7.17
N GLU A 1011 13.42 -33.58 -7.76
CA GLU A 1011 14.81 -33.10 -7.69
C GLU A 1011 15.05 -32.13 -6.51
N ALA A 1012 14.02 -31.82 -5.73
CA ALA A 1012 14.16 -31.07 -4.47
C ALA A 1012 14.99 -31.89 -3.45
N PRO A 1013 16.15 -31.40 -2.95
CA PRO A 1013 17.11 -32.24 -2.20
C PRO A 1013 16.51 -32.89 -0.95
N ASN A 1014 15.75 -32.12 -0.18
CA ASN A 1014 15.09 -32.59 1.04
C ASN A 1014 14.00 -33.64 0.79
N LEU A 1015 13.43 -33.71 -0.43
CA LEU A 1015 12.46 -34.74 -0.79
C LEU A 1015 13.13 -36.09 -1.04
N ARG A 1016 14.28 -36.11 -1.73
CA ARG A 1016 15.06 -37.36 -1.90
C ARG A 1016 15.65 -37.85 -0.59
N ASN A 1017 16.19 -36.93 0.23
CA ASN A 1017 16.62 -37.23 1.59
C ASN A 1017 15.48 -37.82 2.45
N LEU A 1018 14.25 -37.36 2.26
CA LEU A 1018 13.07 -37.92 2.94
C LEU A 1018 12.68 -39.29 2.36
N ALA A 1019 12.76 -39.49 1.05
CA ALA A 1019 12.51 -40.80 0.42
C ALA A 1019 13.47 -41.87 0.95
N ASP A 1020 14.75 -41.55 1.08
CA ASP A 1020 15.75 -42.45 1.68
C ASP A 1020 15.49 -42.69 3.18
N LYS A 1021 15.05 -41.65 3.91
CA LYS A 1021 14.63 -41.77 5.32
C LYS A 1021 13.40 -42.66 5.50
N VAL A 1022 12.53 -42.78 4.48
CA VAL A 1022 11.41 -43.75 4.46
C VAL A 1022 11.88 -45.13 4.01
N ALA A 1023 12.80 -45.24 3.05
CA ALA A 1023 13.37 -46.51 2.62
C ALA A 1023 14.13 -47.22 3.76
N ALA A 1024 14.92 -46.45 4.52
CA ALA A 1024 15.61 -46.91 5.73
C ALA A 1024 14.66 -47.36 6.85
N ALA A 1025 13.38 -46.98 6.80
CA ALA A 1025 12.33 -47.47 7.71
C ALA A 1025 11.69 -48.79 7.24
N GLY A 1026 12.22 -49.43 6.17
CA GLY A 1026 11.84 -50.77 5.73
C GLY A 1026 10.84 -50.81 4.57
N TYR A 1027 10.67 -49.74 3.79
CA TYR A 1027 9.74 -49.66 2.66
C TYR A 1027 10.46 -49.63 1.31
N TYR A 1028 9.77 -50.07 0.25
CA TYR A 1028 10.11 -49.72 -1.13
C TYR A 1028 9.46 -48.37 -1.47
N VAL A 1029 10.28 -47.35 -1.73
CA VAL A 1029 9.82 -45.96 -1.87
C VAL A 1029 9.97 -45.51 -3.32
N VAL A 1030 8.94 -44.85 -3.85
CA VAL A 1030 8.89 -44.32 -5.21
C VAL A 1030 8.45 -42.85 -5.18
N VAL A 1031 9.22 -41.98 -5.83
CA VAL A 1031 8.94 -40.54 -6.00
C VAL A 1031 8.81 -40.23 -7.50
N PRO A 1032 7.60 -40.29 -8.10
CA PRO A 1032 7.43 -40.06 -9.53
C PRO A 1032 7.51 -38.59 -9.93
N ASP A 1033 7.99 -38.38 -11.14
CA ASP A 1033 7.97 -37.10 -11.84
C ASP A 1033 6.62 -36.87 -12.51
N PHE A 1034 5.62 -36.45 -11.72
CA PHE A 1034 4.31 -36.05 -12.24
C PHE A 1034 4.32 -34.77 -13.10
N PHE A 1035 5.49 -34.15 -13.26
CA PHE A 1035 5.71 -32.96 -14.07
C PHE A 1035 6.49 -33.27 -15.36
N HIS A 1036 6.81 -34.55 -15.62
CA HIS A 1036 7.37 -35.03 -16.88
C HIS A 1036 8.69 -34.34 -17.29
N GLY A 1037 9.43 -33.81 -16.31
CA GLY A 1037 10.65 -33.01 -16.49
C GLY A 1037 10.47 -31.49 -16.38
N ASP A 1038 9.26 -31.00 -16.11
CA ASP A 1038 8.88 -29.58 -16.03
C ASP A 1038 8.40 -29.15 -14.62
N PRO A 1039 9.21 -29.32 -13.55
CA PRO A 1039 8.85 -28.87 -12.20
C PRO A 1039 8.79 -27.34 -12.13
N PHE A 1040 7.87 -26.81 -11.32
CA PHE A 1040 7.60 -25.36 -11.22
C PHE A 1040 8.87 -24.57 -10.88
N THR A 1041 9.28 -23.68 -11.79
CA THR A 1041 10.48 -22.84 -11.62
C THR A 1041 10.11 -21.46 -11.05
N PRO A 1042 10.83 -20.94 -10.04
CA PRO A 1042 10.57 -19.62 -9.45
C PRO A 1042 10.66 -18.42 -10.39
N GLY A 1043 9.54 -18.08 -11.01
CA GLY A 1043 9.40 -17.01 -12.00
C GLY A 1043 8.20 -17.23 -12.92
N GLU A 1044 7.81 -18.49 -13.09
CA GLU A 1044 6.62 -18.92 -13.85
C GLU A 1044 5.31 -18.56 -13.14
N ASP A 1045 4.23 -18.45 -13.92
CA ASP A 1045 2.88 -18.31 -13.34
C ASP A 1045 2.39 -19.67 -12.81
N VAL A 1046 2.14 -19.70 -11.50
CA VAL A 1046 1.59 -20.86 -10.78
C VAL A 1046 0.23 -21.28 -11.34
N LEU A 1047 -0.60 -20.38 -11.86
CA LEU A 1047 -1.91 -20.76 -12.40
C LEU A 1047 -1.78 -21.45 -13.75
N THR A 1048 -0.99 -20.90 -14.67
CA THR A 1048 -0.68 -21.50 -15.98
C THR A 1048 0.03 -22.84 -15.82
N TRP A 1049 1.05 -22.94 -14.95
CA TRP A 1049 1.73 -24.21 -14.68
C TRP A 1049 0.79 -25.27 -14.06
N LEU A 1050 -0.21 -24.87 -13.28
CA LEU A 1050 -1.24 -25.79 -12.76
C LEU A 1050 -2.32 -26.17 -13.78
N GLN A 1051 -2.39 -25.53 -14.95
CA GLN A 1051 -3.24 -25.99 -16.06
C GLN A 1051 -2.59 -27.17 -16.81
N SER A 1052 -1.27 -27.15 -17.00
CA SER A 1052 -0.51 -28.30 -17.52
C SER A 1052 -0.30 -29.41 -16.47
N HIS A 1053 -0.13 -29.02 -15.20
CA HIS A 1053 0.15 -29.90 -14.06
C HIS A 1053 -0.98 -29.92 -13.02
N GLY A 1054 -2.22 -30.09 -13.50
CA GLY A 1054 -3.40 -30.26 -12.65
C GLY A 1054 -3.32 -31.50 -11.75
N THR A 1055 -3.76 -31.37 -10.49
CA THR A 1055 -3.68 -32.45 -9.49
C THR A 1055 -4.45 -33.71 -9.90
N ASP A 1056 -5.50 -33.56 -10.69
CA ASP A 1056 -6.40 -34.63 -11.07
C ASP A 1056 -5.75 -35.55 -12.12
N LYS A 1057 -4.95 -34.95 -13.03
CA LYS A 1057 -4.05 -35.66 -13.94
C LYS A 1057 -2.99 -36.44 -13.14
N GLY A 1058 -2.36 -35.79 -12.16
CA GLY A 1058 -1.42 -36.44 -11.23
C GLY A 1058 -2.03 -37.63 -10.48
N ALA A 1059 -3.30 -37.53 -10.06
CA ALA A 1059 -4.02 -38.61 -9.39
C ALA A 1059 -4.37 -39.78 -10.34
N VAL A 1060 -4.60 -39.52 -11.63
CA VAL A 1060 -4.77 -40.56 -12.66
C VAL A 1060 -3.45 -41.28 -12.93
N GLU A 1061 -2.35 -40.53 -13.11
CA GLU A 1061 -1.01 -41.09 -13.34
C GLU A 1061 -0.52 -41.90 -12.12
N ALA A 1062 -0.75 -41.40 -10.91
CA ALA A 1062 -0.37 -42.09 -9.67
C ALA A 1062 -1.05 -43.46 -9.51
N LYS A 1063 -2.28 -43.66 -10.02
CA LYS A 1063 -2.93 -44.99 -10.04
C LYS A 1063 -2.19 -45.98 -10.94
N GLN A 1064 -1.58 -45.52 -12.03
CA GLN A 1064 -0.74 -46.35 -12.91
C GLN A 1064 0.56 -46.75 -12.20
N VAL A 1065 1.20 -45.79 -11.51
CA VAL A 1065 2.39 -46.04 -10.66
C VAL A 1065 2.07 -47.06 -9.55
N ILE A 1066 0.95 -46.91 -8.83
CA ILE A 1066 0.52 -47.86 -7.78
C ILE A 1066 0.30 -49.26 -8.35
N LYS A 1067 -0.28 -49.38 -9.56
CA LYS A 1067 -0.45 -50.66 -10.25
C LYS A 1067 0.90 -51.28 -10.63
N ALA A 1068 1.86 -50.48 -11.09
CA ALA A 1068 3.21 -50.93 -11.40
C ALA A 1068 3.96 -51.41 -10.14
N ILE A 1069 3.89 -50.65 -9.03
CA ILE A 1069 4.45 -51.04 -7.72
C ILE A 1069 3.88 -52.39 -7.26
N LYS A 1070 2.55 -52.57 -7.33
CA LYS A 1070 1.90 -53.85 -7.00
C LYS A 1070 2.37 -54.98 -7.93
N SER A 1071 2.57 -54.73 -9.23
CA SER A 1071 3.12 -55.74 -10.16
C SER A 1071 4.57 -56.14 -9.91
N LYS A 1072 5.39 -55.27 -9.29
CA LYS A 1072 6.74 -55.62 -8.80
C LYS A 1072 6.71 -56.48 -7.51
N GLY A 1073 5.54 -56.95 -7.09
CA GLY A 1073 5.40 -57.91 -5.99
C GLY A 1073 5.29 -57.29 -4.59
N ILE A 1074 4.87 -56.02 -4.52
CA ILE A 1074 4.51 -55.30 -3.28
C ILE A 1074 3.03 -55.52 -2.98
N SER A 1075 2.70 -56.03 -1.79
CA SER A 1075 1.32 -56.41 -1.41
C SER A 1075 0.54 -55.31 -0.67
N ALA A 1076 1.22 -54.38 -0.02
CA ALA A 1076 0.59 -53.24 0.67
C ALA A 1076 1.23 -51.93 0.20
N VAL A 1077 0.42 -50.94 -0.18
CA VAL A 1077 0.89 -49.62 -0.63
C VAL A 1077 0.23 -48.52 0.17
N GLY A 1078 1.00 -47.58 0.71
CA GLY A 1078 0.53 -46.29 1.22
C GLY A 1078 1.07 -45.13 0.39
N ALA A 1079 0.65 -43.90 0.70
CA ALA A 1079 1.23 -42.71 0.09
C ALA A 1079 1.48 -41.58 1.10
N ALA A 1080 2.38 -40.66 0.78
CA ALA A 1080 2.44 -39.36 1.44
C ALA A 1080 2.65 -38.25 0.40
N GLY A 1081 2.02 -37.10 0.61
CA GLY A 1081 1.96 -36.02 -0.36
C GLY A 1081 2.19 -34.66 0.27
N MET A 1082 2.93 -33.82 -0.45
CA MET A 1082 3.45 -32.54 0.06
C MET A 1082 2.93 -31.37 -0.79
N CYS A 1083 2.38 -30.31 -0.19
CA CYS A 1083 1.80 -29.18 -0.92
C CYS A 1083 0.79 -29.63 -2.01
N TRP A 1084 1.12 -29.43 -3.28
CA TRP A 1084 0.40 -29.95 -4.47
C TRP A 1084 0.17 -31.47 -4.39
N GLY A 1085 1.20 -32.23 -4.06
CA GLY A 1085 1.10 -33.68 -3.84
C GLY A 1085 0.17 -34.04 -2.69
N GLY A 1086 -0.07 -33.14 -1.75
CA GLY A 1086 -1.07 -33.29 -0.68
C GLY A 1086 -2.49 -33.44 -1.22
N LYS A 1087 -2.86 -32.65 -2.25
CA LYS A 1087 -4.15 -32.78 -2.95
C LYS A 1087 -4.20 -34.04 -3.81
N VAL A 1088 -3.10 -34.40 -4.49
CA VAL A 1088 -3.01 -35.66 -5.27
C VAL A 1088 -3.25 -36.89 -4.38
N VAL A 1089 -2.62 -37.00 -3.21
CA VAL A 1089 -2.89 -38.13 -2.30
C VAL A 1089 -4.29 -38.08 -1.70
N GLY A 1090 -4.89 -36.89 -1.55
CA GLY A 1090 -6.30 -36.72 -1.22
C GLY A 1090 -7.24 -37.39 -2.23
N GLU A 1091 -7.07 -37.10 -3.53
CA GLU A 1091 -7.86 -37.72 -4.60
C GLU A 1091 -7.67 -39.25 -4.67
N LEU A 1092 -6.46 -39.75 -4.42
CA LEU A 1092 -6.20 -41.18 -4.32
C LEU A 1092 -6.95 -41.81 -3.13
N ALA A 1093 -7.00 -41.12 -1.99
CA ALA A 1093 -7.63 -41.58 -0.75
C ALA A 1093 -9.16 -41.65 -0.79
N LYS A 1094 -9.80 -41.11 -1.84
CA LYS A 1094 -11.22 -41.32 -2.18
C LYS A 1094 -11.49 -42.74 -2.70
N SER A 1095 -10.46 -43.55 -2.90
CA SER A 1095 -10.51 -44.96 -3.33
C SER A 1095 -9.79 -45.90 -2.35
N TYR A 1096 -10.16 -47.18 -2.35
CA TYR A 1096 -9.55 -48.21 -1.49
C TYR A 1096 -8.23 -48.80 -2.05
N ASP A 1097 -7.59 -48.14 -3.03
CA ASP A 1097 -6.36 -48.62 -3.66
C ASP A 1097 -5.12 -48.52 -2.76
N LEU A 1098 -5.19 -47.72 -1.69
CA LEU A 1098 -4.13 -47.48 -0.71
C LEU A 1098 -4.53 -47.97 0.69
N LYS A 1099 -3.55 -48.34 1.51
CA LYS A 1099 -3.76 -48.77 2.91
C LYS A 1099 -3.85 -47.59 3.90
N ALA A 1100 -3.19 -46.48 3.59
CA ALA A 1100 -3.24 -45.21 4.34
C ALA A 1100 -2.58 -44.09 3.54
N ILE A 1101 -2.87 -42.83 3.90
CA ILE A 1101 -2.16 -41.64 3.38
C ILE A 1101 -1.64 -40.71 4.48
N VAL A 1102 -0.65 -39.88 4.14
CA VAL A 1102 -0.22 -38.73 4.95
C VAL A 1102 -0.13 -37.48 4.08
N MET A 1103 -0.89 -36.44 4.43
CA MET A 1103 -0.70 -35.09 3.89
C MET A 1103 0.29 -34.32 4.79
N MET A 1104 1.28 -33.66 4.18
CA MET A 1104 2.17 -32.73 4.90
C MET A 1104 2.15 -31.39 4.19
N HIS A 1105 1.91 -30.32 4.94
CA HIS A 1105 1.73 -28.97 4.41
C HIS A 1105 0.84 -28.93 3.14
N PRO A 1106 -0.36 -29.55 3.14
CA PRO A 1106 -1.19 -29.63 1.93
C PRO A 1106 -1.50 -28.25 1.33
N SER A 1107 -1.80 -28.22 0.04
CA SER A 1107 -2.23 -27.02 -0.69
C SER A 1107 -3.39 -27.37 -1.60
N ARG A 1108 -4.39 -26.48 -1.71
CA ARG A 1108 -5.60 -26.66 -2.53
C ARG A 1108 -6.40 -27.96 -2.23
N VAL A 1109 -6.34 -28.44 -0.99
CA VAL A 1109 -7.26 -29.45 -0.45
C VAL A 1109 -8.49 -28.73 0.08
N THR A 1110 -9.68 -29.19 -0.28
CA THR A 1110 -10.96 -28.64 0.19
C THR A 1110 -11.54 -29.48 1.32
N VAL A 1111 -12.53 -28.95 2.03
CA VAL A 1111 -13.25 -29.71 3.08
C VAL A 1111 -14.02 -30.89 2.46
N ASP A 1112 -14.56 -30.73 1.25
CA ASP A 1112 -15.27 -31.79 0.53
C ASP A 1112 -14.35 -32.93 0.08
N ASP A 1113 -13.11 -32.62 -0.32
CA ASP A 1113 -12.11 -33.66 -0.59
C ASP A 1113 -11.90 -34.58 0.61
N ILE A 1114 -11.86 -34.00 1.82
CA ILE A 1114 -11.71 -34.73 3.08
C ILE A 1114 -12.98 -35.52 3.43
N LYS A 1115 -14.18 -35.00 3.15
CA LYS A 1115 -15.44 -35.76 3.31
C LYS A 1115 -15.44 -37.05 2.47
N GLU A 1116 -14.84 -37.01 1.28
CA GLU A 1116 -14.82 -38.15 0.34
C GLU A 1116 -13.77 -39.23 0.65
N ILE A 1117 -12.81 -38.97 1.56
CA ILE A 1117 -11.73 -39.92 1.92
C ILE A 1117 -12.28 -41.19 2.58
N LYS A 1118 -11.69 -42.34 2.21
CA LYS A 1118 -12.11 -43.69 2.62
C LYS A 1118 -11.01 -44.55 3.25
N VAL A 1119 -9.80 -44.00 3.39
CA VAL A 1119 -8.61 -44.72 3.90
C VAL A 1119 -7.92 -43.90 5.02
N PRO A 1120 -7.27 -44.54 6.01
CA PRO A 1120 -6.70 -43.85 7.16
C PRO A 1120 -5.74 -42.70 6.81
N ILE A 1121 -6.00 -41.51 7.34
CA ILE A 1121 -5.31 -40.27 6.97
C ILE A 1121 -4.63 -39.59 8.16
N SER A 1122 -3.37 -39.19 7.96
CA SER A 1122 -2.68 -38.22 8.81
C SER A 1122 -2.52 -36.88 8.08
N ILE A 1123 -2.76 -35.76 8.75
CA ILE A 1123 -2.59 -34.40 8.19
C ILE A 1123 -1.65 -33.61 9.11
N LEU A 1124 -0.43 -33.34 8.63
CA LEU A 1124 0.56 -32.53 9.33
C LEU A 1124 0.54 -31.12 8.74
N GLY A 1125 0.22 -30.13 9.57
CA GLY A 1125 -0.07 -28.74 9.17
C GLY A 1125 0.78 -27.69 9.91
N ALA A 1126 0.89 -26.48 9.36
CA ALA A 1126 1.67 -25.39 9.94
C ALA A 1126 0.79 -24.35 10.65
N GLU A 1127 1.32 -23.71 11.69
CA GLU A 1127 0.66 -22.59 12.39
C GLU A 1127 0.64 -21.30 11.55
N LEU A 1128 1.63 -21.10 10.67
CA LEU A 1128 1.76 -19.91 9.80
C LEU A 1128 1.41 -20.21 8.33
N ASP A 1129 0.79 -21.36 8.06
CA ASP A 1129 0.39 -21.76 6.71
C ASP A 1129 -0.70 -20.83 6.14
N LYS A 1130 -0.63 -20.54 4.84
CA LYS A 1130 -1.58 -19.69 4.10
C LYS A 1130 -2.30 -20.44 2.98
N GLN A 1131 -1.92 -21.68 2.70
CA GLN A 1131 -2.55 -22.58 1.73
C GLN A 1131 -3.44 -23.61 2.44
N SER A 1132 -2.98 -24.12 3.60
CA SER A 1132 -3.79 -24.90 4.55
C SER A 1132 -3.66 -24.32 5.96
N PRO A 1133 -4.28 -23.16 6.25
CA PRO A 1133 -4.17 -22.51 7.55
C PRO A 1133 -4.77 -23.36 8.70
N PRO A 1134 -4.38 -23.12 9.96
CA PRO A 1134 -4.88 -23.85 11.13
C PRO A 1134 -6.41 -23.97 11.23
N ALA A 1135 -7.17 -22.99 10.74
CA ALA A 1135 -8.63 -23.05 10.70
C ALA A 1135 -9.15 -24.14 9.76
N LEU A 1136 -8.60 -24.21 8.54
CA LEU A 1136 -8.96 -25.23 7.55
C LEU A 1136 -8.54 -26.64 8.01
N LEU A 1137 -7.35 -26.74 8.62
CA LEU A 1137 -6.86 -28.00 9.21
C LEU A 1137 -7.75 -28.50 10.36
N ARG A 1138 -8.30 -27.60 11.19
CA ARG A 1138 -9.30 -27.96 12.21
C ARG A 1138 -10.64 -28.38 11.60
N GLN A 1139 -11.07 -27.77 10.49
CA GLN A 1139 -12.25 -28.22 9.75
C GLN A 1139 -12.06 -29.63 9.16
N PHE A 1140 -10.84 -29.96 8.71
CA PHE A 1140 -10.50 -31.33 8.30
C PHE A 1140 -10.54 -32.31 9.49
N GLU A 1141 -10.00 -31.92 10.65
CA GLU A 1141 -10.05 -32.71 11.88
C GLU A 1141 -11.49 -32.96 12.35
N GLU A 1142 -12.35 -31.94 12.29
CA GLU A 1142 -13.77 -32.01 12.63
C GLU A 1142 -14.53 -32.94 11.68
N VAL A 1143 -14.39 -32.78 10.36
CA VAL A 1143 -15.00 -33.69 9.36
C VAL A 1143 -14.53 -35.13 9.55
N LEU A 1144 -13.23 -35.36 9.75
CA LEU A 1144 -12.72 -36.72 9.98
C LEU A 1144 -13.21 -37.31 11.31
N SER A 1145 -13.45 -36.48 12.34
CA SER A 1145 -14.06 -36.93 13.59
C SER A 1145 -15.52 -37.41 13.44
N THR A 1146 -16.23 -36.95 12.40
CA THR A 1146 -17.58 -37.46 12.05
C THR A 1146 -17.57 -38.78 11.30
N LYS A 1147 -16.39 -39.29 10.91
CA LYS A 1147 -16.19 -40.51 10.12
C LYS A 1147 -15.44 -41.59 10.92
N PRO A 1148 -16.05 -42.20 11.95
CA PRO A 1148 -15.38 -43.16 12.83
C PRO A 1148 -14.90 -44.44 12.11
N GLU A 1149 -15.33 -44.69 10.87
CA GLU A 1149 -14.83 -45.74 10.00
C GLU A 1149 -13.50 -45.41 9.29
N VAL A 1150 -13.04 -44.14 9.35
CA VAL A 1150 -11.77 -43.67 8.79
C VAL A 1150 -10.85 -43.16 9.92
N ASP A 1151 -9.98 -44.05 10.40
CA ASP A 1151 -8.96 -43.74 11.41
C ASP A 1151 -8.14 -42.50 10.99
N SER A 1152 -8.08 -41.45 11.82
CA SER A 1152 -7.52 -40.14 11.44
C SER A 1152 -6.59 -39.52 12.49
N PHE A 1153 -5.68 -38.63 12.06
CA PHE A 1153 -4.80 -37.87 12.94
C PHE A 1153 -4.41 -36.52 12.32
N VAL A 1154 -4.85 -35.40 12.91
CA VAL A 1154 -4.42 -34.06 12.48
C VAL A 1154 -3.41 -33.49 13.48
N LYS A 1155 -2.37 -32.83 12.98
CA LYS A 1155 -1.39 -32.15 13.85
C LYS A 1155 -0.85 -30.86 13.27
N ILE A 1156 -1.20 -29.74 13.91
CA ILE A 1156 -0.60 -28.42 13.67
C ILE A 1156 0.74 -28.30 14.43
N PHE A 1157 1.76 -27.80 13.73
CA PHE A 1157 3.11 -27.52 14.21
C PHE A 1157 3.30 -26.01 14.41
N LYS A 1158 3.82 -25.61 15.57
CA LYS A 1158 3.97 -24.20 15.96
C LYS A 1158 5.17 -23.52 15.31
N GLY A 1159 5.03 -22.22 15.00
CA GLY A 1159 6.11 -21.35 14.54
C GLY A 1159 6.76 -21.77 13.22
N VAL A 1160 6.00 -22.33 12.29
CA VAL A 1160 6.48 -22.80 10.98
C VAL A 1160 5.53 -22.41 9.84
N ASP A 1161 6.11 -22.06 8.69
CA ASP A 1161 5.42 -21.61 7.46
C ASP A 1161 5.17 -22.74 6.45
N HIS A 1162 4.26 -22.50 5.50
CA HIS A 1162 3.89 -23.43 4.43
C HIS A 1162 5.09 -24.00 3.65
N GLY A 1163 5.34 -25.31 3.79
CA GLY A 1163 6.48 -26.00 3.18
C GLY A 1163 7.53 -26.54 4.15
N TRP A 1164 7.41 -26.26 5.46
CA TRP A 1164 8.45 -26.59 6.46
C TRP A 1164 8.86 -28.07 6.57
N THR A 1165 8.17 -29.02 5.94
CA THR A 1165 8.59 -30.44 5.90
C THR A 1165 9.47 -30.79 4.70
N LEU A 1166 9.70 -29.87 3.76
CA LEU A 1166 10.62 -30.07 2.62
C LEU A 1166 11.47 -28.81 2.34
N ARG A 1167 10.85 -27.63 2.36
CA ARG A 1167 11.47 -26.34 2.03
C ARG A 1167 12.05 -25.61 3.25
N TYR A 1168 12.40 -26.36 4.29
CA TYR A 1168 13.11 -25.83 5.44
C TYR A 1168 14.59 -25.61 5.09
N ASP A 1169 15.15 -24.50 5.59
CA ASP A 1169 16.60 -24.33 5.61
C ASP A 1169 17.24 -25.38 6.55
N ILE A 1170 18.29 -26.03 6.05
CA ILE A 1170 19.05 -27.07 6.76
C ILE A 1170 19.96 -26.44 7.83
N GLY A 1171 20.36 -25.17 7.66
CA GLY A 1171 21.09 -24.40 8.69
C GLY A 1171 20.23 -24.08 9.91
N ASN A 1172 18.94 -23.79 9.71
CA ASN A 1172 18.00 -23.50 10.78
C ASN A 1172 17.63 -24.75 11.60
N LYS A 1173 18.41 -25.01 12.66
CA LYS A 1173 18.24 -26.12 13.62
C LYS A 1173 16.83 -26.22 14.22
N VAL A 1174 16.06 -25.12 14.31
CA VAL A 1174 14.67 -25.16 14.80
C VAL A 1174 13.73 -25.65 13.70
N ALA A 1175 13.87 -25.15 12.47
CA ALA A 1175 13.08 -25.61 11.33
C ALA A 1175 13.35 -27.09 11.02
N VAL A 1176 14.62 -27.51 10.96
CA VAL A 1176 15.03 -28.92 10.84
C VAL A 1176 14.35 -29.77 11.90
N LYS A 1177 14.42 -29.39 13.17
CA LYS A 1177 13.83 -30.15 14.29
C LYS A 1177 12.31 -30.29 14.19
N GLN A 1178 11.59 -29.30 13.63
CA GLN A 1178 10.14 -29.43 13.37
C GLN A 1178 9.85 -30.29 12.13
N ALA A 1179 10.67 -30.19 11.08
CA ALA A 1179 10.57 -31.03 9.89
C ALA A 1179 10.80 -32.52 10.22
N GLU A 1180 11.88 -32.84 10.92
CA GLU A 1180 12.18 -34.20 11.38
C GLU A 1180 11.09 -34.78 12.28
N LYS A 1181 10.52 -33.94 13.15
CA LYS A 1181 9.39 -34.32 13.99
C LYS A 1181 8.15 -34.64 13.15
N ALA A 1182 7.87 -33.86 12.08
CA ALA A 1182 6.82 -34.19 11.12
C ALA A 1182 7.10 -35.51 10.39
N HIS A 1183 8.33 -35.74 9.91
CA HIS A 1183 8.74 -37.01 9.29
C HIS A 1183 8.54 -38.21 10.24
N HIS A 1184 8.80 -38.02 11.53
CA HIS A 1184 8.55 -39.05 12.55
C HIS A 1184 7.06 -39.35 12.73
N TYR A 1185 6.17 -38.35 12.75
CA TYR A 1185 4.72 -38.58 12.78
C TYR A 1185 4.22 -39.27 11.49
N MET A 1186 4.74 -38.90 10.32
CA MET A 1186 4.46 -39.58 9.05
C MET A 1186 4.84 -41.07 9.11
N LEU A 1187 6.09 -41.38 9.50
CA LEU A 1187 6.56 -42.76 9.62
C LEU A 1187 5.78 -43.56 10.66
N LYS A 1188 5.40 -42.94 11.79
CA LYS A 1188 4.56 -43.57 12.82
C LYS A 1188 3.14 -43.88 12.32
N TRP A 1189 2.59 -43.06 11.43
CA TRP A 1189 1.30 -43.32 10.79
C TRP A 1189 1.40 -44.47 9.79
N LEU A 1190 2.34 -44.38 8.85
CA LEU A 1190 2.54 -45.41 7.82
C LEU A 1190 2.82 -46.79 8.44
N SER A 1191 3.66 -46.86 9.48
CA SER A 1191 3.94 -48.10 10.22
C SER A 1191 2.81 -48.61 11.14
N LYS A 1192 1.70 -47.87 11.28
CA LYS A 1192 0.47 -48.41 11.89
C LYS A 1192 -0.35 -49.19 10.85
N TYR A 1193 -0.57 -48.65 9.65
CA TYR A 1193 -1.57 -49.15 8.69
C TYR A 1193 -1.02 -49.79 7.40
N VAL A 1194 0.16 -49.40 6.93
CA VAL A 1194 0.77 -49.97 5.71
C VAL A 1194 1.45 -51.28 6.07
N LYS A 1195 0.62 -52.33 6.20
CA LYS A 1195 1.02 -53.72 6.47
C LYS A 1195 0.30 -54.63 5.49
N CYS A 1196 0.93 -55.78 5.22
CA CYS A 1196 0.38 -56.85 4.38
C CYS A 1196 -0.95 -57.36 4.98
#